data_AF-A0A947A6K8-F1
#
_entry.id   AF-A0A947A6K8-F1
#
_cell.length_a   1.000
_cell.length_b   1.000
_cell.length_c   1.000
_cell.angle_alpha   90.00
_cell.angle_beta   90.00
_cell.angle_gamma   90.00
#
_symmetry.space_group_name_H-M   'P 1'
#
loop_
_entity.id
_entity.type
_entity.pdbx_description
1 polymer ?
#
loop_
_entity_poly.entity_id
_entity_poly.type
_entity_poly.pdbx_seq_one_letter_code
_entity_poly.pdbx_strand_id
1 'polypeptide(L)'
;TYYSNLFASAGEDKDDKPKYEKDEALGKYIIVNNYEDAMQGPNEGHRGILPRMWSEQHAENYMKYFGPLEFRLKSSNEELRRAASQVKNGLANGEIDEAQYINFLRQFGEYLEVEPPSIWDNLGYMFQFQFGYMYWRYFMWNFVGKKDDIQGRYNGNGEWISGINVIDSLRLGSQDNLPDDVLNNKGRNTYFFLPLLLGIIGLVFQLSKNPKHFWVLFVFFLFTGLAIQFYTNPYIFQPRERDYSLVGSFYIFALWIGIGVYGLFEEFKKYLTPKILAPVVLVVCLLAVPGVMAFQNWDDHDRSNKYTARASAMAYLDSCEEDAGAMLFTIGDNDTFPLWYVQEIEGHRTDVRIICTSLFATDWYVDQMKRKAYKSEPIPSQLKHELYRYGNRDVIYYQEITDKRWNIKDFMNWVASDNPQTKLRYILEKQGRDLSEYPESTLDLVYYPTNKIRVPVNKENVLQSGLVKAKDSALIVDYINIDLPQALPKNRIMMLDILANNDWKRPIYFSGGSFDKAEYIWMKDYLQLEGLAYKLIPIKTVNESPYEMGRIDTDRMYEVVTGWDWGNSGSTDIYHDTQTRTQGLSFRGNLARLAEELINENKIDKAREIIDMALTNMPVEYYGYYTFVEPYVDGYYKVGETEKARALFEKLKRIYQDRLEYYAGIPLDEQYNKIEDIISDMEGYRRNIDILIENDDREMAEIETEIFNETIDLFSHFYQDELLEEEPWEEAPDTISAEEESASDSLLP
;
A
#
# COMPACT_ATOMS: atom_id res chain seq x y z
N THR A 1 -17.95 10.77 15.82
CA THR A 1 -18.73 9.57 15.49
C THR A 1 -17.81 8.38 15.57
N TYR A 2 -18.31 7.22 16.00
CA TYR A 2 -17.55 5.98 15.98
C TYR A 2 -17.58 5.33 14.60
N TYR A 3 -16.64 4.41 14.33
CA TYR A 3 -16.60 3.66 13.07
C TYR A 3 -17.83 2.76 12.86
N SER A 4 -18.53 2.40 13.93
CA SER A 4 -19.78 1.62 13.87
C SER A 4 -20.94 2.35 13.19
N ASN A 5 -20.83 3.66 12.98
CA ASN A 5 -21.81 4.44 12.21
C ASN A 5 -22.00 3.92 10.78
N LEU A 6 -20.98 3.23 10.25
CA LEU A 6 -21.05 2.48 9.00
C LEU A 6 -22.24 1.49 8.93
N PHE A 7 -22.69 0.96 10.08
CA PHE A 7 -23.77 -0.02 10.19
C PHE A 7 -25.07 0.57 10.75
N ALA A 8 -25.09 1.88 10.98
CA ALA A 8 -26.24 2.57 11.53
C ALA A 8 -27.19 3.03 10.42
N SER A 9 -28.45 3.31 10.77
CA SER A 9 -29.31 4.08 9.87
C SER A 9 -28.77 5.50 9.69
N ALA A 10 -29.09 6.14 8.57
CA ALA A 10 -28.74 7.54 8.33
C ALA A 10 -29.17 8.46 9.50
N GLY A 11 -28.32 9.43 9.87
CA GLY A 11 -28.67 10.49 10.83
C GLY A 11 -29.39 11.64 10.16
N GLU A 12 -29.68 12.73 10.88
CA GLU A 12 -30.26 13.94 10.27
C GLU A 12 -29.30 14.57 9.26
N ASP A 13 -29.84 15.18 8.21
CA ASP A 13 -29.06 15.96 7.26
C ASP A 13 -28.43 17.18 7.95
N LYS A 14 -27.32 17.66 7.37
CA LYS A 14 -26.60 18.82 7.88
C LYS A 14 -26.01 19.64 6.74
N ASP A 15 -25.84 20.93 7.02
CA ASP A 15 -25.18 21.85 6.11
C ASP A 15 -23.71 21.46 5.84
N ASP A 16 -23.31 21.51 4.57
CA ASP A 16 -21.91 21.64 4.17
C ASP A 16 -21.42 23.09 4.36
N LYS A 17 -20.11 23.29 4.27
CA LYS A 17 -19.51 24.63 4.29
C LYS A 17 -19.78 25.34 2.96
N PRO A 18 -20.27 26.59 2.98
CA PRO A 18 -20.37 27.39 1.76
C PRO A 18 -18.98 27.61 1.15
N LYS A 19 -18.85 27.37 -0.15
CA LYS A 19 -17.64 27.62 -0.93
C LYS A 19 -17.83 28.84 -1.80
N TYR A 20 -16.78 29.66 -1.86
CA TYR A 20 -16.81 30.94 -2.54
C TYR A 20 -15.82 30.97 -3.70
N GLU A 21 -16.29 31.41 -4.86
CA GLU A 21 -15.43 31.74 -6.01
C GLU A 21 -15.67 33.18 -6.44
N LYS A 22 -14.63 33.80 -7.01
CA LYS A 22 -14.74 35.15 -7.55
C LYS A 22 -15.44 35.09 -8.90
N ASP A 23 -16.60 35.71 -9.00
CA ASP A 23 -17.24 36.00 -10.27
C ASP A 23 -16.61 37.27 -10.85
N GLU A 24 -15.83 37.13 -11.93
CA GLU A 24 -15.14 38.25 -12.56
C GLU A 24 -16.10 39.24 -13.25
N ALA A 25 -17.25 38.76 -13.74
CA ALA A 25 -18.24 39.62 -14.38
C ALA A 25 -18.99 40.48 -13.35
N LEU A 26 -19.29 39.92 -12.18
CA LEU A 26 -19.95 40.61 -11.08
C LEU A 26 -18.98 41.34 -10.14
N GLY A 27 -17.68 41.06 -10.23
CA GLY A 27 -16.64 41.66 -9.38
C GLY A 27 -16.75 41.29 -7.90
N LYS A 28 -17.41 40.18 -7.55
CA LYS A 28 -17.66 39.74 -6.17
C LYS A 28 -17.51 38.23 -6.01
N TYR A 29 -17.36 37.78 -4.77
CA TYR A 29 -17.41 36.35 -4.45
C TYR A 29 -18.87 35.87 -4.38
N ILE A 30 -19.15 34.71 -4.99
CA ILE A 30 -20.46 34.05 -4.96
C ILE A 30 -20.33 32.66 -4.35
N ILE A 31 -21.41 32.17 -3.72
CA ILE A 31 -21.48 30.79 -3.26
C ILE A 31 -21.69 29.88 -4.48
N VAL A 32 -20.90 28.81 -4.60
CA VAL A 32 -20.89 27.96 -5.79
C VAL A 32 -21.46 26.56 -5.60
N ASN A 33 -21.67 26.14 -4.34
CA ASN A 33 -22.24 24.85 -3.98
C ASN A 33 -23.59 25.01 -3.27
N ASN A 34 -24.48 24.03 -3.51
CA ASN A 34 -25.67 23.84 -2.68
C ASN A 34 -25.21 23.21 -1.36
N TYR A 35 -25.17 24.01 -0.30
CA TYR A 35 -24.60 23.59 0.99
C TYR A 35 -25.64 23.26 2.05
N GLU A 36 -26.86 23.78 1.95
CA GLU A 36 -27.93 23.52 2.93
C GLU A 36 -28.39 22.06 2.85
N ASP A 37 -28.44 21.37 4.00
CA ASP A 37 -28.77 19.94 4.13
C ASP A 37 -27.99 19.01 3.17
N ALA A 38 -26.82 19.45 2.71
CA ALA A 38 -26.12 18.81 1.60
C ALA A 38 -25.37 17.52 1.98
N MET A 39 -25.23 17.23 3.28
CA MET A 39 -24.53 16.03 3.76
C MET A 39 -25.42 15.24 4.73
N GLN A 40 -25.35 13.92 4.62
CA GLN A 40 -25.90 13.03 5.65
C GLN A 40 -25.10 13.19 6.96
N GLY A 41 -25.78 13.50 8.05
CA GLY A 41 -25.20 13.47 9.38
C GLY A 41 -25.00 12.04 9.91
N PRO A 42 -24.10 11.85 10.88
CA PRO A 42 -23.96 10.57 11.56
C PRO A 42 -25.17 10.25 12.42
N ASN A 43 -25.48 8.96 12.60
CA ASN A 43 -26.53 8.50 13.50
C ASN A 43 -26.23 8.91 14.94
N GLU A 44 -27.23 9.45 15.66
CA GLU A 44 -27.04 9.89 17.05
C GLU A 44 -26.65 8.77 18.00
N GLY A 45 -27.14 7.54 17.79
CA GLY A 45 -26.78 6.36 18.57
C GLY A 45 -25.33 5.92 18.39
N HIS A 46 -24.66 6.35 17.31
CA HIS A 46 -23.26 6.03 17.02
C HIS A 46 -22.33 7.23 17.25
N ARG A 47 -22.81 8.23 17.99
CA ARG A 47 -22.02 9.30 18.56
C ARG A 47 -21.78 8.98 20.03
N GLY A 48 -20.64 9.43 20.55
CA GLY A 48 -20.38 9.33 21.97
C GLY A 48 -19.29 10.27 22.41
N ILE A 49 -19.05 10.23 23.72
CA ILE A 49 -18.04 11.05 24.38
C ILE A 49 -16.70 10.38 24.09
N LEU A 50 -15.79 11.12 23.43
CA LEU A 50 -14.44 10.68 23.07
C LEU A 50 -14.38 9.53 22.03
N PRO A 51 -14.83 9.77 20.77
CA PRO A 51 -14.74 8.78 19.70
C PRO A 51 -13.30 8.59 19.21
N ARG A 52 -12.58 7.64 19.80
CA ARG A 52 -11.21 7.30 19.41
C ARG A 52 -11.17 6.37 18.21
N MET A 53 -12.09 5.41 18.15
CA MET A 53 -12.26 4.52 16.99
C MET A 53 -13.29 5.11 16.03
N TRP A 54 -12.86 6.03 15.17
CA TRP A 54 -13.76 6.87 14.36
C TRP A 54 -13.78 6.53 12.87
N SER A 55 -12.75 5.84 12.36
CA SER A 55 -12.57 5.69 10.91
C SER A 55 -13.30 4.45 10.37
N GLU A 56 -14.39 4.69 9.63
CA GLU A 56 -15.20 3.62 9.01
C GLU A 56 -14.40 2.76 8.02
N GLN A 57 -13.45 3.36 7.30
CA GLN A 57 -12.56 2.65 6.36
C GLN A 57 -11.61 1.65 7.04
N HIS A 58 -11.44 1.76 8.36
CA HIS A 58 -10.53 0.93 9.15
C HIS A 58 -11.30 0.03 10.14
N ALA A 59 -12.60 -0.16 9.91
CA ALA A 59 -13.48 -0.98 10.74
C ALA A 59 -12.92 -2.40 10.96
N GLU A 60 -12.39 -3.02 9.90
CA GLU A 60 -11.77 -4.35 9.93
C GLU A 60 -10.61 -4.41 10.92
N ASN A 61 -9.66 -3.48 10.84
CA ASN A 61 -8.54 -3.41 11.78
C ASN A 61 -9.00 -3.12 13.21
N TYR A 62 -10.01 -2.29 13.40
CA TYR A 62 -10.57 -2.07 14.74
C TYR A 62 -11.14 -3.37 15.32
N MET A 63 -11.91 -4.12 14.53
CA MET A 63 -12.49 -5.40 14.98
C MET A 63 -11.43 -6.46 15.24
N LYS A 64 -10.43 -6.57 14.36
CA LYS A 64 -9.34 -7.55 14.44
C LYS A 64 -8.50 -7.38 15.71
N TYR A 65 -8.14 -6.14 16.07
CA TYR A 65 -7.21 -5.88 17.18
C TYR A 65 -7.88 -5.42 18.48
N PHE A 66 -9.12 -4.93 18.43
CA PHE A 66 -9.83 -4.39 19.60
C PHE A 66 -11.20 -5.05 19.85
N GLY A 67 -11.52 -6.11 19.12
CA GLY A 67 -12.72 -6.92 19.30
C GLY A 67 -13.87 -6.54 18.36
N PRO A 68 -14.70 -7.52 17.94
CA PRO A 68 -15.81 -7.29 17.02
C PRO A 68 -16.90 -6.41 17.66
N LEU A 69 -17.70 -5.74 16.81
CA LEU A 69 -18.87 -5.01 17.29
C LEU A 69 -19.97 -5.99 17.71
N GLU A 70 -20.59 -5.74 18.86
CA GLU A 70 -21.79 -6.46 19.26
C GLU A 70 -23.02 -5.99 18.47
N PHE A 71 -24.02 -6.87 18.34
CA PHE A 71 -25.29 -6.53 17.70
C PHE A 71 -26.46 -7.28 18.33
N ARG A 72 -27.65 -6.68 18.21
CA ARG A 72 -28.94 -7.26 18.63
C ARG A 72 -29.81 -7.55 17.41
N LEU A 73 -30.65 -8.58 17.52
CA LEU A 73 -31.66 -8.88 16.50
C LEU A 73 -32.89 -8.01 16.74
N LYS A 74 -33.34 -7.28 15.72
CA LYS A 74 -34.59 -6.51 15.74
C LYS A 74 -35.83 -7.39 15.61
N SER A 75 -35.67 -8.64 15.14
CA SER A 75 -36.76 -9.60 14.94
C SER A 75 -36.46 -10.96 15.58
N SER A 76 -37.52 -11.70 15.94
CA SER A 76 -37.44 -13.02 16.56
C SER A 76 -37.41 -14.17 15.54
N ASN A 77 -36.69 -14.01 14.43
CA ASN A 77 -36.54 -15.05 13.40
C ASN A 77 -35.51 -16.10 13.84
N GLU A 78 -35.90 -17.38 13.85
CA GLU A 78 -35.04 -18.49 14.28
C GLU A 78 -33.87 -18.76 13.33
N GLU A 79 -34.07 -18.62 12.01
CA GLU A 79 -33.02 -18.77 11.01
C GLU A 79 -31.97 -17.67 11.15
N LEU A 80 -32.42 -16.41 11.31
CA LEU A 80 -31.52 -15.28 11.55
C LEU A 80 -30.74 -15.45 12.86
N ARG A 81 -31.37 -16.02 13.89
CA ARG A 81 -30.70 -16.32 15.16
C ARG A 81 -29.63 -17.39 15.01
N ARG A 82 -29.89 -18.45 14.24
CA ARG A 82 -28.89 -19.48 13.93
C ARG A 82 -27.73 -18.90 13.13
N ALA A 83 -28.02 -18.12 12.08
CA ALA A 83 -27.00 -17.46 11.27
C ALA A 83 -26.13 -16.50 12.10
N ALA A 84 -26.75 -15.66 12.94
CA ALA A 84 -26.04 -14.75 13.83
C ALA A 84 -25.11 -15.50 14.82
N SER A 85 -25.59 -16.60 15.40
CA SER A 85 -24.76 -17.43 16.29
C SER A 85 -23.61 -18.11 15.54
N GLN A 86 -23.86 -18.61 14.33
CA GLN A 86 -22.82 -19.24 13.50
C GLN A 86 -21.73 -18.25 13.12
N VAL A 87 -22.09 -17.03 12.72
CA VAL A 87 -21.12 -15.98 12.39
C VAL A 87 -20.30 -15.57 13.61
N LYS A 88 -20.92 -15.41 14.79
CA LYS A 88 -20.19 -15.10 16.02
C LYS A 88 -19.23 -16.22 16.44
N ASN A 89 -19.69 -17.47 16.39
CA ASN A 89 -18.86 -18.63 16.74
C ASN A 89 -17.75 -18.85 15.71
N GLY A 90 -18.05 -18.72 14.42
CA GLY A 90 -17.08 -18.86 13.35
C GLY A 90 -15.96 -17.83 13.49
N LEU A 91 -16.27 -16.57 13.80
CA LEU A 91 -15.23 -15.55 14.04
C LEU A 91 -14.40 -15.89 15.29
N ALA A 92 -15.05 -16.33 16.37
CA ALA A 92 -14.36 -16.69 17.61
C ALA A 92 -13.45 -17.92 17.45
N ASN A 93 -13.80 -18.84 16.54
CA ASN A 93 -13.03 -20.04 16.21
C ASN A 93 -11.99 -19.81 15.09
N GLY A 94 -11.97 -18.63 14.46
CA GLY A 94 -11.12 -18.35 13.30
C GLY A 94 -11.58 -18.99 11.98
N GLU A 95 -12.81 -19.50 11.92
CA GLU A 95 -13.42 -20.10 10.70
C GLU A 95 -13.83 -19.03 9.67
N ILE A 96 -14.09 -17.81 10.12
CA ILE A 96 -14.35 -16.64 9.27
C ILE A 96 -13.50 -15.45 9.72
N ASP A 97 -13.23 -14.52 8.80
CA ASP A 97 -12.47 -13.29 9.07
C ASP A 97 -13.36 -12.07 9.39
N GLU A 98 -12.73 -10.96 9.78
CA GLU A 98 -13.43 -9.71 10.09
C GLU A 98 -14.12 -9.09 8.87
N ALA A 99 -13.60 -9.32 7.65
CA ALA A 99 -14.21 -8.81 6.42
C ALA A 99 -15.55 -9.52 6.15
N GLN A 100 -15.61 -10.84 6.32
CA GLN A 100 -16.82 -11.65 6.26
C GLN A 100 -17.81 -11.23 7.35
N TYR A 101 -17.34 -10.96 8.58
CA TYR A 101 -18.17 -10.43 9.66
C TYR A 101 -18.79 -9.06 9.31
N ILE A 102 -17.99 -8.13 8.78
CA ILE A 102 -18.46 -6.81 8.33
C ILE A 102 -19.49 -6.95 7.21
N ASN A 103 -19.28 -7.86 6.26
CA ASN A 103 -20.23 -8.12 5.19
C ASN A 103 -21.56 -8.63 5.73
N PHE A 104 -21.55 -9.53 6.72
CA PHE A 104 -22.76 -9.96 7.42
C PHE A 104 -23.50 -8.77 8.08
N LEU A 105 -22.78 -7.92 8.83
CA LEU A 105 -23.39 -6.74 9.46
C LEU A 105 -24.03 -5.78 8.45
N ARG A 106 -23.40 -5.58 7.29
CA ARG A 106 -23.93 -4.75 6.21
C ARG A 106 -25.16 -5.38 5.56
N GLN A 107 -25.08 -6.65 5.19
CA GLN A 107 -26.13 -7.35 4.46
C GLN A 107 -27.41 -7.52 5.29
N PHE A 108 -27.26 -7.77 6.59
CA PHE A 108 -28.40 -7.97 7.49
C PHE A 108 -28.74 -6.72 8.32
N GLY A 109 -28.17 -5.55 8.02
CA GLY A 109 -28.32 -4.32 8.80
C GLY A 109 -29.77 -3.86 9.02
N GLU A 110 -30.70 -4.20 8.13
CA GLU A 110 -32.13 -3.94 8.33
C GLU A 110 -32.70 -4.70 9.55
N TYR A 111 -32.20 -5.91 9.79
CA TYR A 111 -32.63 -6.81 10.88
C TYR A 111 -31.73 -6.75 12.12
N LEU A 112 -30.56 -6.10 12.01
CA LEU A 112 -29.59 -5.98 13.08
C LEU A 112 -29.57 -4.55 13.64
N GLU A 113 -29.40 -4.45 14.96
CA GLU A 113 -29.04 -3.22 15.65
C GLU A 113 -27.61 -3.37 16.17
N VAL A 114 -26.65 -2.76 15.48
CA VAL A 114 -25.24 -2.82 15.82
C VAL A 114 -24.97 -1.85 16.97
N GLU A 115 -24.34 -2.32 18.03
CA GLU A 115 -23.98 -1.49 19.18
C GLU A 115 -22.69 -0.71 18.89
N PRO A 116 -22.60 0.58 19.26
CA PRO A 116 -21.36 1.32 19.14
C PRO A 116 -20.31 0.82 20.14
N PRO A 117 -19.01 1.02 19.85
CA PRO A 117 -17.97 0.74 20.84
C PRO A 117 -18.22 1.52 22.13
N SER A 118 -17.99 0.85 23.26
CA SER A 118 -18.15 1.45 24.57
C SER A 118 -17.06 2.50 24.84
N ILE A 119 -17.26 3.32 25.87
CA ILE A 119 -16.22 4.25 26.35
C ILE A 119 -14.96 3.47 26.77
N TRP A 120 -15.11 2.26 27.31
CA TRP A 120 -13.98 1.43 27.73
C TRP A 120 -13.18 0.89 26.55
N ASP A 121 -13.83 0.51 25.46
CA ASP A 121 -13.13 0.08 24.22
C ASP A 121 -12.32 1.24 23.66
N ASN A 122 -12.88 2.46 23.67
CA ASN A 122 -12.18 3.66 23.23
C ASN A 122 -11.00 4.03 24.14
N LEU A 123 -11.14 3.87 25.45
CA LEU A 123 -10.02 4.06 26.39
C LEU A 123 -8.96 2.98 26.20
N GLY A 124 -9.35 1.72 26.00
CA GLY A 124 -8.46 0.61 25.66
C GLY A 124 -7.65 0.92 24.41
N TYR A 125 -8.31 1.29 23.32
CA TYR A 125 -7.68 1.72 22.07
C TYR A 125 -6.72 2.90 22.28
N MET A 126 -7.12 3.91 23.06
CA MET A 126 -6.28 5.07 23.34
C MET A 126 -4.99 4.67 24.09
N PHE A 127 -5.08 3.86 25.14
CA PHE A 127 -3.91 3.49 25.93
C PHE A 127 -3.02 2.47 25.22
N GLN A 128 -3.60 1.47 24.57
CA GLN A 128 -2.85 0.40 23.90
C GLN A 128 -2.25 0.88 22.57
N PHE A 129 -3.06 1.42 21.66
CA PHE A 129 -2.57 1.83 20.34
C PHE A 129 -2.04 3.26 20.36
N GLN A 130 -2.84 4.25 20.77
CA GLN A 130 -2.48 5.65 20.53
C GLN A 130 -1.35 6.14 21.44
N PHE A 131 -1.36 5.74 22.71
CA PHE A 131 -0.31 6.07 23.66
C PHE A 131 0.78 4.99 23.71
N GLY A 132 0.41 3.70 23.75
CA GLY A 132 1.38 2.61 23.74
C GLY A 132 2.12 2.52 22.40
N TYR A 133 1.42 2.07 21.37
CA TYR A 133 2.02 1.75 20.07
C TYR A 133 2.46 2.98 19.25
N MET A 134 1.73 4.09 19.29
CA MET A 134 1.99 5.28 18.48
C MET A 134 2.81 6.35 19.20
N TYR A 135 2.93 6.33 20.53
CA TYR A 135 3.78 7.29 21.26
C TYR A 135 4.94 6.59 21.95
N TRP A 136 4.67 5.69 22.89
CA TRP A 136 5.72 5.07 23.70
C TRP A 136 6.67 4.21 22.87
N ARG A 137 6.18 3.51 21.83
CA ARG A 137 7.06 2.79 20.89
C ARG A 137 8.07 3.71 20.21
N TYR A 138 7.63 4.83 19.63
CA TYR A 138 8.53 5.81 18.98
C TYR A 138 9.42 6.54 19.99
N PHE A 139 8.91 6.81 21.19
CA PHE A 139 9.73 7.36 22.27
C PHE A 139 10.88 6.40 22.61
N MET A 140 10.60 5.09 22.71
CA MET A 140 11.62 4.07 22.94
C MET A 140 12.56 3.90 21.73
N TRP A 141 12.10 4.03 20.48
CA TRP A 141 13.00 4.07 19.32
C TRP A 141 14.13 5.09 19.48
N ASN A 142 13.79 6.28 20.00
CA ASN A 142 14.74 7.38 20.13
C ASN A 142 15.65 7.27 21.36
N PHE A 143 15.24 6.57 22.42
CA PHE A 143 15.97 6.56 23.71
C PHE A 143 16.39 5.19 24.23
N VAL A 144 16.01 4.11 23.54
CA VAL A 144 16.38 2.72 23.85
C VAL A 144 16.95 2.01 22.63
N GLY A 145 16.33 2.19 21.46
CA GLY A 145 16.77 1.62 20.18
C GLY A 145 15.60 1.14 19.32
N LYS A 146 15.88 0.83 18.06
CA LYS A 146 14.90 0.48 17.02
C LYS A 146 15.26 -0.87 16.41
N LYS A 147 14.28 -1.77 16.28
CA LYS A 147 14.51 -3.15 15.85
C LYS A 147 14.89 -3.26 14.37
N ASP A 148 14.17 -2.53 13.51
CA ASP A 148 14.30 -2.58 12.06
C ASP A 148 13.66 -1.32 11.43
N ASP A 149 13.94 -1.09 10.15
CA ASP A 149 13.41 0.01 9.33
C ASP A 149 12.02 -0.25 8.74
N ILE A 150 11.42 -1.40 9.03
CA ILE A 150 10.16 -1.86 8.43
C ILE A 150 8.99 -1.30 9.23
N GLN A 151 7.93 -0.88 8.53
CA GLN A 151 6.73 -0.39 9.20
C GLN A 151 6.08 -1.50 10.04
N GLY A 152 5.81 -1.19 11.31
CA GLY A 152 5.11 -2.10 12.20
C GLY A 152 3.60 -2.15 11.94
N ARG A 153 3.04 -3.36 11.97
CA ARG A 153 1.60 -3.63 11.91
C ARG A 153 1.18 -4.70 12.92
N TYR A 154 1.69 -4.61 14.15
CA TYR A 154 1.59 -5.67 15.19
C TYR A 154 2.10 -7.04 14.73
N ASN A 155 3.02 -7.07 13.78
CA ASN A 155 3.70 -8.24 13.23
C ASN A 155 5.16 -8.36 13.70
N GLY A 156 5.52 -7.67 14.77
CA GLY A 156 6.88 -7.64 15.32
C GLY A 156 7.89 -6.78 14.56
N ASN A 157 7.53 -6.18 13.43
CA ASN A 157 8.34 -5.16 12.75
C ASN A 157 8.13 -3.78 13.37
N GLY A 158 9.10 -2.89 13.20
CA GLY A 158 9.05 -1.54 13.73
C GLY A 158 8.96 -1.49 15.27
N GLU A 159 9.42 -2.52 15.97
CA GLU A 159 9.45 -2.49 17.44
C GLU A 159 10.67 -1.74 17.96
N TRP A 160 10.67 -1.40 19.25
CA TRP A 160 11.88 -0.91 19.92
C TRP A 160 12.69 -2.10 20.46
N ILE A 161 14.01 -1.96 20.47
CA ILE A 161 14.96 -2.96 21.00
C ILE A 161 16.02 -2.26 21.84
N SER A 162 16.49 -2.91 22.91
CA SER A 162 17.48 -2.35 23.81
C SER A 162 18.92 -2.75 23.53
N GLY A 163 19.14 -3.95 22.96
CA GLY A 163 20.45 -4.60 22.90
C GLY A 163 20.78 -5.41 24.15
N ILE A 164 19.80 -5.58 25.05
CA ILE A 164 19.92 -6.41 26.25
C ILE A 164 19.03 -7.64 26.01
N ASN A 165 19.65 -8.74 25.59
CA ASN A 165 18.96 -9.96 25.14
C ASN A 165 17.84 -10.41 26.10
N VAL A 166 18.09 -10.45 27.41
CA VAL A 166 17.06 -10.87 28.39
C VAL A 166 15.80 -9.98 28.35
N ILE A 167 15.95 -8.67 28.15
CA ILE A 167 14.80 -7.74 28.07
C ILE A 167 14.11 -7.86 26.72
N ASP A 168 14.90 -7.95 25.66
CA ASP A 168 14.41 -7.98 24.29
C ASP A 168 13.68 -9.31 23.99
N SER A 169 14.24 -10.44 24.42
CA SER A 169 13.66 -11.78 24.23
C SER A 169 12.32 -11.96 24.94
N LEU A 170 12.12 -11.34 26.11
CA LEU A 170 10.82 -11.36 26.81
C LEU A 170 9.69 -10.64 26.06
N ARG A 171 10.03 -9.75 25.11
CA ARG A 171 9.06 -8.95 24.37
C ARG A 171 8.92 -9.36 22.92
N LEU A 172 10.03 -9.74 22.29
CA LEU A 172 10.16 -9.90 20.84
C LEU A 172 10.39 -11.35 20.40
N GLY A 173 10.45 -12.28 21.36
CA GLY A 173 10.92 -13.64 21.11
C GLY A 173 12.45 -13.71 21.02
N SER A 174 12.98 -14.92 20.85
CA SER A 174 14.43 -15.18 20.90
C SER A 174 15.24 -14.20 20.04
N GLN A 175 16.26 -13.59 20.65
CA GLN A 175 17.27 -12.77 19.96
C GLN A 175 18.57 -13.53 19.70
N ASP A 176 18.60 -14.82 19.95
CA ASP A 176 19.74 -15.70 19.66
C ASP A 176 19.62 -16.27 18.24
N ASN A 177 20.75 -16.40 17.54
CA ASN A 177 20.85 -16.96 16.18
C ASN A 177 19.87 -16.34 15.17
N LEU A 178 19.68 -15.02 15.23
CA LEU A 178 18.84 -14.31 14.27
C LEU A 178 19.35 -14.50 12.83
N PRO A 179 18.46 -14.60 11.83
CA PRO A 179 18.85 -14.63 10.43
C PRO A 179 19.67 -13.40 10.02
N ASP A 180 20.57 -13.58 9.06
CA ASP A 180 21.52 -12.55 8.64
C ASP A 180 20.84 -11.27 8.14
N ASP A 181 19.70 -11.39 7.47
CA ASP A 181 18.93 -10.25 6.95
C ASP A 181 18.22 -9.44 8.05
N VAL A 182 17.91 -10.08 9.18
CA VAL A 182 17.40 -9.41 10.39
C VAL A 182 18.53 -8.77 11.18
N LEU A 183 19.65 -9.48 11.34
CA LEU A 183 20.79 -9.02 12.13
C LEU A 183 21.51 -7.84 11.48
N ASN A 184 21.70 -7.91 10.15
CA ASN A 184 22.42 -6.90 9.37
C ASN A 184 21.51 -5.81 8.79
N ASN A 185 20.23 -5.75 9.20
CA ASN A 185 19.37 -4.63 8.86
C ASN A 185 19.95 -3.34 9.44
N LYS A 186 20.38 -2.40 8.59
CA LYS A 186 20.98 -1.12 9.03
C LYS A 186 20.07 -0.32 9.96
N GLY A 187 18.74 -0.47 9.85
CA GLY A 187 17.77 0.15 10.75
C GLY A 187 17.74 -0.42 12.18
N ARG A 188 18.49 -1.49 12.46
CA ARG A 188 18.61 -2.14 13.77
C ARG A 188 19.61 -1.39 14.65
N ASN A 189 19.09 -0.60 15.58
CA ASN A 189 19.83 0.31 16.45
C ASN A 189 19.66 -0.06 17.93
N THR A 190 20.74 -0.15 18.72
CA THR A 190 20.67 -0.49 20.16
C THR A 190 21.42 0.53 21.04
N TYR A 191 20.73 1.12 22.03
CA TYR A 191 21.30 2.15 22.93
C TYR A 191 21.39 1.71 24.40
N PHE A 192 21.03 0.46 24.72
CA PHE A 192 21.18 -0.15 26.04
C PHE A 192 20.53 0.65 27.19
N PHE A 193 19.41 1.33 26.88
CA PHE A 193 18.72 2.27 27.79
C PHE A 193 19.54 3.48 28.26
N LEU A 194 20.78 3.69 27.79
CA LEU A 194 21.66 4.75 28.28
C LEU A 194 21.04 6.15 28.11
N PRO A 195 20.46 6.52 26.95
CA PRO A 195 19.80 7.81 26.78
C PRO A 195 18.58 7.94 27.70
N LEU A 196 17.73 6.90 27.78
CA LEU A 196 16.54 6.89 28.62
C LEU A 196 16.88 7.11 30.10
N LEU A 197 17.82 6.33 30.64
CA LEU A 197 18.22 6.39 32.05
C LEU A 197 18.80 7.76 32.40
N LEU A 198 19.67 8.31 31.54
CA LEU A 198 20.25 9.63 31.76
C LEU A 198 19.19 10.74 31.72
N GLY A 199 18.21 10.63 30.83
CA GLY A 199 17.06 11.52 30.77
C GLY A 199 16.19 11.47 32.02
N ILE A 200 15.90 10.27 32.53
CA ILE A 200 15.15 10.08 33.79
C ILE A 200 15.90 10.71 34.97
N ILE A 201 17.22 10.52 35.06
CA ILE A 201 18.06 11.15 36.08
C ILE A 201 17.93 12.67 36.01
N GLY A 202 18.00 13.26 34.81
CA GLY A 202 17.85 14.69 34.64
C GLY A 202 16.46 15.23 34.98
N LEU A 203 15.42 14.47 34.63
CA LEU A 203 14.03 14.78 34.97
C LEU A 203 13.85 14.83 36.50
N VAL A 204 14.26 13.77 37.21
CA VAL A 204 14.18 13.68 38.67
C VAL A 204 15.03 14.76 39.33
N PHE A 205 16.25 15.00 38.83
CA PHE A 205 17.13 16.05 39.33
C PHE A 205 16.48 17.42 39.19
N GLN A 206 15.94 17.76 38.01
CA GLN A 206 15.27 19.05 37.79
C GLN A 206 14.06 19.23 38.71
N LEU A 207 13.22 18.19 38.84
CA LEU A 207 12.07 18.22 39.74
C LEU A 207 12.49 18.50 41.19
N SER A 208 13.59 17.89 41.65
CA SER A 208 14.10 18.09 43.01
C SER A 208 14.68 19.49 43.25
N LYS A 209 15.29 20.11 42.24
CA LYS A 209 16.00 21.40 42.37
C LYS A 209 15.13 22.61 42.02
N ASN A 210 14.30 22.51 40.99
CA ASN A 210 13.46 23.59 40.52
C ASN A 210 12.14 23.06 39.91
N PRO A 211 11.14 22.78 40.77
CA PRO A 211 9.83 22.30 40.34
C PRO A 211 9.12 23.22 39.34
N LYS A 212 9.32 24.54 39.44
CA LYS A 212 8.68 25.51 38.54
C LYS A 212 9.18 25.35 37.11
N HIS A 213 10.50 25.25 36.92
CA HIS A 213 11.08 25.03 35.60
C HIS A 213 10.76 23.62 35.08
N PHE A 214 10.75 22.62 35.95
CA PHE A 214 10.31 21.27 35.60
C PHE A 214 8.91 21.29 34.98
N TRP A 215 7.93 21.95 35.60
CA TRP A 215 6.56 21.98 35.08
C TRP A 215 6.46 22.63 33.70
N VAL A 216 7.27 23.64 33.39
CA VAL A 216 7.31 24.25 32.05
C VAL A 216 7.72 23.21 31.01
N LEU A 217 8.82 22.49 31.24
CA LEU A 217 9.29 21.45 30.31
C LEU A 217 8.32 20.26 30.26
N PHE A 218 7.82 19.82 31.41
CA PHE A 218 6.93 18.68 31.51
C PHE A 218 5.60 18.91 30.79
N VAL A 219 4.97 20.08 30.97
CA VAL A 219 3.76 20.42 30.23
C VAL A 219 4.07 20.47 28.72
N PHE A 220 5.20 21.06 28.33
CA PHE A 220 5.54 21.12 26.92
C PHE A 220 5.81 19.73 26.30
N PHE A 221 6.48 18.83 27.05
CA PHE A 221 6.66 17.43 26.70
C PHE A 221 5.32 16.71 26.49
N LEU A 222 4.37 16.89 27.42
CA LEU A 222 3.03 16.29 27.29
C LEU A 222 2.27 16.86 26.09
N PHE A 223 2.31 18.17 25.88
CA PHE A 223 1.58 18.83 24.80
C PHE A 223 2.14 18.52 23.42
N THR A 224 3.46 18.33 23.31
CA THR A 224 4.13 17.96 22.05
C THR A 224 4.29 16.46 21.85
N GLY A 225 3.68 15.66 22.73
CA GLY A 225 3.69 14.20 22.70
C GLY A 225 2.30 13.62 22.81
N LEU A 226 1.93 13.17 24.01
CA LEU A 226 0.65 12.51 24.28
C LEU A 226 -0.58 13.36 23.90
N ALA A 227 -0.53 14.69 24.08
CA ALA A 227 -1.67 15.54 23.71
C ALA A 227 -1.84 15.67 22.19
N ILE A 228 -0.74 15.64 21.41
CA ILE A 228 -0.83 15.58 19.95
C ILE A 228 -1.51 14.27 19.55
N GLN A 229 -1.09 13.13 20.09
CA GLN A 229 -1.75 11.85 19.79
C GLN A 229 -3.23 11.82 20.18
N PHE A 230 -3.54 12.43 21.33
CA PHE A 230 -4.92 12.65 21.73
C PHE A 230 -5.67 13.49 20.69
N TYR A 231 -5.11 14.62 20.26
CA TYR A 231 -5.75 15.53 19.31
C TYR A 231 -5.90 14.95 17.89
N THR A 232 -4.84 14.38 17.33
CA THR A 232 -4.81 13.85 15.96
C THR A 232 -5.60 12.56 15.82
N ASN A 233 -5.81 11.83 16.93
CA ASN A 233 -6.65 10.64 17.00
C ASN A 233 -6.33 9.63 15.88
N PRO A 234 -5.08 9.14 15.77
CA PRO A 234 -4.68 8.27 14.67
C PRO A 234 -5.52 6.99 14.69
N TYR A 235 -5.89 6.52 13.50
CA TYR A 235 -6.54 5.24 13.25
C TYR A 235 -5.51 4.10 13.09
N ILE A 236 -5.98 2.85 13.14
CA ILE A 236 -5.15 1.65 12.99
C ILE A 236 -5.31 1.03 11.59
N PHE A 237 -4.26 0.71 10.83
CA PHE A 237 -2.88 1.23 10.93
C PHE A 237 -2.71 2.47 10.06
N GLN A 238 -1.76 3.33 10.40
CA GLN A 238 -1.36 4.42 9.51
C GLN A 238 -0.68 3.87 8.24
N PRO A 239 -0.74 4.58 7.11
CA PRO A 239 -0.13 4.11 5.85
C PRO A 239 1.42 4.08 5.88
N ARG A 240 2.04 4.74 6.87
CA ARG A 240 3.49 4.72 7.14
C ARG A 240 3.75 5.16 8.58
N GLU A 241 4.99 4.98 9.06
CA GLU A 241 5.42 5.47 10.38
C GLU A 241 5.37 7.01 10.45
N ARG A 242 5.00 7.55 11.63
CA ARG A 242 4.78 9.00 11.84
C ARG A 242 5.42 9.56 13.12
N ASP A 243 6.53 8.98 13.53
CA ASP A 243 7.36 9.45 14.65
C ASP A 243 7.75 10.94 14.56
N TYR A 244 7.94 11.48 13.35
CA TYR A 244 8.27 12.89 13.11
C TYR A 244 7.25 13.88 13.72
N SER A 245 5.99 13.46 13.89
CA SER A 245 4.94 14.29 14.50
C SER A 245 5.15 14.55 16.00
N LEU A 246 6.01 13.76 16.65
CA LEU A 246 6.25 13.76 18.09
C LEU A 246 7.63 14.30 18.49
N VAL A 247 8.41 14.73 17.50
CA VAL A 247 9.80 15.19 17.66
C VAL A 247 9.91 16.32 18.70
N GLY A 248 8.87 17.15 18.86
CA GLY A 248 8.81 18.15 19.92
C GLY A 248 9.01 17.55 21.32
N SER A 249 8.34 16.44 21.63
CA SER A 249 8.50 15.76 22.92
C SER A 249 9.89 15.13 23.07
N PHE A 250 10.45 14.59 22.00
CA PHE A 250 11.78 13.98 22.00
C PHE A 250 12.87 15.02 22.26
N TYR A 251 12.73 16.22 21.67
CA TYR A 251 13.62 17.34 21.97
C TYR A 251 13.60 17.73 23.45
N ILE A 252 12.43 17.76 24.09
CA ILE A 252 12.34 18.07 25.53
C ILE A 252 13.00 16.98 26.37
N PHE A 253 12.82 15.71 26.01
CA PHE A 253 13.50 14.63 26.71
C PHE A 253 15.02 14.70 26.54
N ALA A 254 15.53 15.09 25.38
CA ALA A 254 16.96 15.34 25.16
C ALA A 254 17.51 16.48 26.05
N LEU A 255 16.72 17.51 26.37
CA LEU A 255 17.11 18.51 27.36
C LEU A 255 17.27 17.89 28.75
N TRP A 256 16.38 16.98 29.15
CA TRP A 256 16.55 16.25 30.40
C TRP A 256 17.77 15.35 30.39
N ILE A 257 18.16 14.74 29.26
CA ILE A 257 19.43 14.01 29.14
C ILE A 257 20.60 14.94 29.49
N GLY A 258 20.64 16.16 28.92
CA GLY A 258 21.67 17.15 29.25
C GLY A 258 21.65 17.58 30.72
N ILE A 259 20.47 17.79 31.30
CA ILE A 259 20.32 18.07 32.75
C ILE A 259 20.78 16.88 33.59
N GLY A 260 20.61 15.64 33.11
CA GLY A 260 21.07 14.41 33.75
C GLY A 260 22.57 14.38 33.93
N VAL A 261 23.33 14.86 32.95
CA VAL A 261 24.80 15.02 33.07
C VAL A 261 25.16 15.93 34.24
N TYR A 262 24.46 17.06 34.37
CA TYR A 262 24.67 17.97 35.50
C TYR A 262 24.21 17.36 36.83
N GLY A 263 23.12 16.59 36.82
CA GLY A 263 22.64 15.85 37.99
C GLY A 263 23.65 14.83 38.50
N LEU A 264 24.29 14.07 37.60
CA LEU A 264 25.39 13.17 37.94
C LEU A 264 26.57 13.92 38.54
N PHE A 265 27.00 15.02 37.91
CA PHE A 265 28.07 15.85 38.46
C PHE A 265 27.75 16.33 39.90
N GLU A 266 26.55 16.84 40.11
CA GLU A 266 26.09 17.32 41.42
C GLU A 266 26.02 16.22 42.48
N GLU A 267 25.66 14.99 42.10
CA GLU A 267 25.61 13.86 43.03
C GLU A 267 27.02 13.33 43.35
N PHE A 268 27.93 13.27 42.38
CA PHE A 268 29.27 12.69 42.58
C PHE A 268 30.31 13.69 43.12
N LYS A 269 30.05 15.00 43.12
CA LYS A 269 31.00 16.01 43.64
C LYS A 269 31.30 15.87 45.13
N LYS A 270 30.49 15.11 45.87
CA LYS A 270 30.76 14.77 47.27
C LYS A 270 31.88 13.74 47.44
N TYR A 271 32.22 13.01 46.38
CA TYR A 271 33.25 11.96 46.41
C TYR A 271 34.54 12.34 45.65
N LEU A 272 34.45 13.17 44.60
CA LEU A 272 35.59 13.61 43.80
C LEU A 272 35.65 15.14 43.67
N THR A 273 36.86 15.68 43.49
CA THR A 273 37.04 17.13 43.30
C THR A 273 36.42 17.60 41.96
N PRO A 274 35.76 18.78 41.92
CA PRO A 274 35.12 19.27 40.69
C PRO A 274 36.03 19.37 39.47
N LYS A 275 37.32 19.66 39.65
CA LYS A 275 38.31 19.77 38.57
C LYS A 275 38.54 18.45 37.82
N ILE A 276 38.36 17.32 38.50
CA ILE A 276 38.49 15.98 37.91
C ILE A 276 37.11 15.46 37.49
N LEU A 277 36.11 15.65 38.35
CA LEU A 277 34.79 15.09 38.11
C LEU A 277 34.10 15.67 36.87
N ALA A 278 34.17 16.99 36.67
CA ALA A 278 33.51 17.65 35.53
C ALA A 278 33.95 17.09 34.16
N PRO A 279 35.25 17.02 33.82
CA PRO A 279 35.67 16.43 32.54
C PRO A 279 35.36 14.94 32.44
N VAL A 280 35.46 14.18 33.54
CA VAL A 280 35.14 12.73 33.53
C VAL A 280 33.67 12.49 33.22
N VAL A 281 32.76 13.16 33.95
CA VAL A 281 31.31 13.02 33.74
C VAL A 281 30.94 13.45 32.32
N LEU A 282 31.49 14.56 31.83
CA LEU A 282 31.24 15.02 30.47
C LEU A 282 31.67 13.99 29.43
N VAL A 283 32.91 13.50 29.49
CA VAL A 283 33.43 12.53 28.50
C VAL A 283 32.65 11.22 28.54
N VAL A 284 32.39 10.68 29.74
CA VAL A 284 31.66 9.42 29.89
C VAL A 284 30.23 9.57 29.34
N CYS A 285 29.50 10.62 29.71
CA CYS A 285 28.14 10.82 29.21
C CYS A 285 28.10 11.10 27.71
N LEU A 286 29.09 11.84 27.18
CA LEU A 286 29.18 12.13 25.74
C LEU A 286 29.41 10.87 24.92
N LEU A 287 30.29 9.96 25.39
CA LEU A 287 30.51 8.68 24.72
C LEU A 287 29.32 7.73 24.89
N ALA A 288 28.76 7.64 26.11
CA ALA A 288 27.69 6.68 26.43
C ALA A 288 26.35 6.99 25.75
N VAL A 289 26.05 8.27 25.48
CA VAL A 289 24.75 8.66 24.90
C VAL A 289 24.93 9.21 23.48
N PRO A 290 25.38 10.47 23.24
CA PRO A 290 25.60 10.94 21.87
C PRO A 290 26.54 10.07 21.02
N GLY A 291 27.61 9.51 21.61
CA GLY A 291 28.58 8.68 20.91
C GLY A 291 27.98 7.36 20.43
N VAL A 292 27.28 6.63 21.30
CA VAL A 292 26.56 5.39 20.93
C VAL A 292 25.47 5.69 19.91
N MET A 293 24.65 6.72 20.11
CA MET A 293 23.60 7.07 19.16
C MET A 293 24.19 7.44 17.79
N ALA A 294 25.27 8.22 17.74
CA ALA A 294 25.93 8.56 16.48
C ALA A 294 26.52 7.32 15.79
N PHE A 295 27.13 6.40 16.53
CA PHE A 295 27.70 5.17 15.96
C PHE A 295 26.62 4.25 15.37
N GLN A 296 25.55 4.01 16.10
CA GLN A 296 24.48 3.09 15.67
C GLN A 296 23.70 3.62 14.47
N ASN A 297 23.46 4.94 14.41
CA ASN A 297 22.54 5.54 13.43
C ASN A 297 23.25 6.12 12.19
N TRP A 298 24.57 6.04 12.08
CA TRP A 298 25.27 6.77 11.01
C TRP A 298 24.95 6.20 9.64
N ASP A 299 24.93 4.88 9.51
CA ASP A 299 24.78 4.15 8.25
C ASP A 299 23.33 4.10 7.75
N ASP A 300 22.34 4.13 8.65
CA ASP A 300 20.91 4.13 8.30
C ASP A 300 20.30 5.54 8.16
N HIS A 301 20.97 6.59 8.64
CA HIS A 301 20.58 8.00 8.41
C HIS A 301 21.34 8.68 7.28
N ASP A 302 22.47 8.13 6.83
CA ASP A 302 23.17 8.71 5.69
C ASP A 302 22.28 8.67 4.43
N ARG A 303 22.12 9.82 3.79
CA ARG A 303 21.39 10.00 2.53
C ARG A 303 22.31 10.55 1.44
N SER A 304 23.59 10.69 1.74
CA SER A 304 24.60 11.20 0.81
C SER A 304 24.64 10.36 -0.45
N ASN A 305 24.73 11.04 -1.59
CA ASN A 305 24.79 10.42 -2.91
C ASN A 305 23.64 9.46 -3.23
N LYS A 306 22.50 9.44 -2.51
CA LYS A 306 21.40 8.53 -2.85
C LYS A 306 20.56 9.07 -4.00
N TYR A 307 20.70 8.47 -5.20
CA TYR A 307 20.02 8.94 -6.42
C TYR A 307 18.90 8.01 -6.92
N THR A 308 18.51 7.01 -6.13
CA THR A 308 17.50 5.99 -6.51
C THR A 308 16.15 6.60 -6.89
N ALA A 309 15.63 7.55 -6.10
CA ALA A 309 14.37 8.24 -6.41
C ALA A 309 14.42 9.05 -7.72
N ARG A 310 15.57 9.69 -8.00
CA ARG A 310 15.81 10.42 -9.24
C ARG A 310 15.87 9.47 -10.44
N ALA A 311 16.65 8.40 -10.32
CA ALA A 311 16.78 7.36 -11.33
C ALA A 311 15.43 6.73 -11.69
N SER A 312 14.62 6.38 -10.68
CA SER A 312 13.26 5.87 -10.91
C SER A 312 12.36 6.88 -11.62
N ALA A 313 12.42 8.16 -11.25
CA ALA A 313 11.65 9.21 -11.92
C ALA A 313 12.04 9.34 -13.41
N MET A 314 13.33 9.31 -13.71
CA MET A 314 13.82 9.33 -15.10
C MET A 314 13.36 8.11 -15.87
N ALA A 315 13.48 6.91 -15.30
CA ALA A 315 13.03 5.66 -15.93
C ALA A 315 11.52 5.68 -16.29
N TYR A 316 10.66 6.24 -15.43
CA TYR A 316 9.24 6.43 -15.73
C TYR A 316 8.99 7.41 -16.87
N LEU A 317 9.71 8.53 -16.92
CA LEU A 317 9.56 9.49 -18.02
C LEU A 317 10.11 8.93 -19.33
N ASP A 318 11.25 8.27 -19.30
CA ASP A 318 11.92 7.65 -20.45
C ASP A 318 11.15 6.47 -21.03
N SER A 319 10.28 5.86 -20.21
CA SER A 319 9.27 4.90 -20.65
C SER A 319 8.22 5.50 -21.58
N CYS A 320 7.92 6.80 -21.44
CA CYS A 320 6.97 7.47 -22.33
C CYS A 320 7.64 7.84 -23.65
N GLU A 321 6.89 7.70 -24.74
CA GLU A 321 7.30 8.15 -26.08
C GLU A 321 7.65 9.65 -26.11
N GLU A 322 8.84 9.96 -26.61
CA GLU A 322 9.44 11.30 -26.63
C GLU A 322 8.77 12.20 -27.68
N ASP A 323 8.55 13.47 -27.32
CA ASP A 323 8.00 14.53 -28.18
C ASP A 323 6.62 14.23 -28.81
N ALA A 324 5.95 13.15 -28.41
CA ALA A 324 4.60 12.77 -28.84
C ALA A 324 3.49 13.46 -28.03
N GLY A 325 3.86 14.35 -27.09
CA GLY A 325 2.91 14.99 -26.18
C GLY A 325 2.22 14.00 -25.24
N ALA A 326 2.94 12.95 -24.83
CA ALA A 326 2.46 11.88 -23.97
C ALA A 326 1.82 12.41 -22.68
N MET A 327 0.77 11.75 -22.22
CA MET A 327 0.10 12.03 -20.95
C MET A 327 0.31 10.84 -20.02
N LEU A 328 0.98 11.03 -18.90
CA LEU A 328 1.26 10.00 -17.90
C LEU A 328 0.37 10.24 -16.69
N PHE A 329 -0.60 9.35 -16.46
CA PHE A 329 -1.37 9.31 -15.24
C PHE A 329 -0.57 8.62 -14.12
N THR A 330 -0.45 9.29 -12.98
CA THR A 330 0.32 8.82 -11.82
C THR A 330 -0.57 8.72 -10.60
N ILE A 331 -0.17 7.88 -9.64
CA ILE A 331 -0.97 7.56 -8.46
C ILE A 331 -0.26 8.05 -7.20
N GLY A 332 -0.83 9.07 -6.58
CA GLY A 332 -0.35 9.58 -5.29
C GLY A 332 1.05 10.20 -5.33
N ASP A 333 1.56 10.46 -4.13
CA ASP A 333 2.71 11.34 -3.91
C ASP A 333 4.05 10.68 -4.31
N ASN A 334 4.22 9.39 -4.02
CA ASN A 334 5.46 8.65 -4.25
C ASN A 334 5.79 8.50 -5.75
N ASP A 335 4.77 8.34 -6.59
CA ASP A 335 4.93 8.29 -8.04
C ASP A 335 5.14 9.70 -8.61
N THR A 336 4.41 10.70 -8.11
CA THR A 336 4.29 12.00 -8.77
C THR A 336 5.41 12.97 -8.42
N PHE A 337 5.77 13.11 -7.14
CA PHE A 337 6.69 14.16 -6.72
C PHE A 337 8.11 14.00 -7.26
N PRO A 338 8.69 12.79 -7.35
CA PRO A 338 9.99 12.62 -8.01
C PRO A 338 9.96 13.01 -9.49
N LEU A 339 8.85 12.73 -10.19
CA LEU A 339 8.68 13.09 -11.61
C LEU A 339 8.59 14.60 -11.79
N TRP A 340 7.81 15.29 -10.95
CA TRP A 340 7.79 16.75 -10.93
C TRP A 340 9.16 17.34 -10.60
N TYR A 341 9.90 16.77 -9.66
CA TYR A 341 11.24 17.25 -9.36
C TYR A 341 12.15 17.22 -10.60
N VAL A 342 12.24 16.09 -11.31
CA VAL A 342 13.12 15.99 -12.49
C VAL A 342 12.63 16.85 -13.67
N GLN A 343 11.32 17.08 -13.82
CA GLN A 343 10.80 18.00 -14.83
C GLN A 343 11.04 19.48 -14.48
N GLU A 344 10.64 19.90 -13.28
CA GLU A 344 10.60 21.30 -12.85
C GLU A 344 11.98 21.84 -12.48
N ILE A 345 12.84 21.00 -11.89
CA ILE A 345 14.16 21.40 -11.40
C ILE A 345 15.26 20.99 -12.38
N GLU A 346 15.25 19.74 -12.86
CA GLU A 346 16.31 19.25 -13.77
C GLU A 346 16.00 19.48 -15.25
N GLY A 347 14.76 19.78 -15.62
CA GLY A 347 14.35 20.02 -17.01
C GLY A 347 14.29 18.75 -17.88
N HIS A 348 14.24 17.56 -17.26
CA HIS A 348 14.17 16.28 -17.97
C HIS A 348 12.75 16.03 -18.49
N ARG A 349 12.62 15.60 -19.76
CA ARG A 349 11.34 15.16 -20.37
C ARG A 349 10.13 16.06 -20.10
N THR A 350 10.33 17.38 -20.19
CA THR A 350 9.28 18.41 -20.01
C THR A 350 8.20 18.42 -21.12
N ASP A 351 8.32 17.54 -22.11
CA ASP A 351 7.31 17.23 -23.14
C ASP A 351 6.16 16.37 -22.59
N VAL A 352 6.43 15.51 -21.60
CA VAL A 352 5.43 14.62 -20.99
C VAL A 352 4.51 15.39 -20.04
N ARG A 353 3.20 15.21 -20.15
CA ARG A 353 2.21 15.74 -19.21
C ARG A 353 1.98 14.77 -18.06
N ILE A 354 2.46 15.07 -16.86
CA ILE A 354 2.18 14.29 -15.65
C ILE A 354 0.81 14.69 -15.08
N ILE A 355 -0.05 13.70 -14.79
CA ILE A 355 -1.40 13.91 -14.25
C ILE A 355 -1.60 13.02 -13.02
N CYS A 356 -1.47 13.61 -11.82
CA CYS A 356 -1.76 12.92 -10.56
C CYS A 356 -3.26 12.71 -10.39
N THR A 357 -3.72 11.46 -10.42
CA THR A 357 -5.17 11.13 -10.44
C THR A 357 -5.88 11.52 -9.15
N SER A 358 -5.19 11.51 -8.02
CA SER A 358 -5.72 11.95 -6.71
C SER A 358 -5.98 13.47 -6.66
N LEU A 359 -5.10 14.28 -7.27
CA LEU A 359 -5.28 15.73 -7.37
C LEU A 359 -6.27 16.09 -8.47
N PHE A 360 -6.49 15.23 -9.46
CA PHE A 360 -7.44 15.42 -10.55
C PHE A 360 -8.91 15.40 -10.12
N ALA A 361 -9.18 15.13 -8.84
CA ALA A 361 -10.48 15.36 -8.20
C ALA A 361 -10.69 16.83 -7.77
N THR A 362 -9.66 17.66 -7.83
CA THR A 362 -9.71 19.08 -7.45
C THR A 362 -9.77 19.99 -8.67
N ASP A 363 -10.60 21.01 -8.59
CA ASP A 363 -10.88 21.96 -9.67
C ASP A 363 -9.66 22.79 -10.09
N TRP A 364 -8.89 23.31 -9.13
CA TRP A 364 -7.68 24.08 -9.39
C TRP A 364 -6.63 23.27 -10.15
N TYR A 365 -6.52 21.96 -9.87
CA TYR A 365 -5.55 21.10 -10.54
C TYR A 365 -6.00 20.77 -11.96
N VAL A 366 -7.31 20.54 -12.17
CA VAL A 366 -7.88 20.43 -13.52
C VAL A 366 -7.58 21.69 -14.34
N ASP A 367 -7.76 22.88 -13.77
CA ASP A 367 -7.45 24.15 -14.44
C ASP A 367 -5.97 24.27 -14.83
N GLN A 368 -5.06 23.78 -13.97
CA GLN A 368 -3.63 23.74 -14.28
C GLN A 368 -3.32 22.79 -15.44
N MET A 369 -3.94 21.59 -15.47
CA MET A 369 -3.73 20.62 -16.55
C MET A 369 -4.26 21.12 -17.90
N LYS A 370 -5.28 21.99 -17.87
CA LYS A 370 -5.84 22.65 -19.06
C LYS A 370 -5.05 23.88 -19.54
N ARG A 371 -3.87 24.13 -18.97
CA ARG A 371 -2.92 25.15 -19.41
C ARG A 371 -1.64 24.51 -19.95
N LYS A 372 -1.01 25.20 -20.90
CA LYS A 372 0.31 24.80 -21.41
C LYS A 372 1.33 24.88 -20.27
N ALA A 373 2.15 23.85 -20.12
CA ALA A 373 3.23 23.80 -19.14
C ALA A 373 4.49 23.33 -19.87
N TYR A 374 5.54 24.14 -19.84
CA TYR A 374 6.78 23.87 -20.57
C TYR A 374 6.54 23.56 -22.06
N LYS A 375 7.04 22.39 -22.53
CA LYS A 375 6.84 21.88 -23.89
C LYS A 375 5.51 21.14 -24.04
N SER A 376 4.86 20.75 -22.95
CA SER A 376 3.63 19.97 -22.95
C SER A 376 2.38 20.83 -23.21
N GLU A 377 1.61 20.46 -24.23
CA GLU A 377 0.32 21.09 -24.55
C GLU A 377 -0.77 20.78 -23.49
N PRO A 378 -1.79 21.65 -23.32
CA PRO A 378 -2.94 21.41 -22.45
C PRO A 378 -3.58 20.04 -22.67
N ILE A 379 -4.13 19.42 -21.63
CA ILE A 379 -4.94 18.20 -21.80
C ILE A 379 -6.14 18.46 -22.73
N PRO A 380 -6.53 17.48 -23.58
CA PRO A 380 -7.76 17.60 -24.36
C PRO A 380 -8.95 17.47 -23.39
N SER A 381 -9.85 18.45 -23.39
CA SER A 381 -11.02 18.44 -22.49
C SER A 381 -12.10 19.38 -23.03
N GLN A 382 -13.36 18.95 -22.93
CA GLN A 382 -14.52 19.78 -23.31
C GLN A 382 -15.18 20.45 -22.10
N LEU A 383 -15.00 19.89 -20.89
CA LEU A 383 -15.67 20.36 -19.69
C LEU A 383 -15.14 21.74 -19.29
N LYS A 384 -16.03 22.67 -18.94
CA LYS A 384 -15.67 24.01 -18.45
C LYS A 384 -15.56 24.02 -16.93
N HIS A 385 -14.83 24.99 -16.38
CA HIS A 385 -14.60 25.13 -14.93
C HIS A 385 -15.89 25.04 -14.10
N GLU A 386 -16.93 25.75 -14.53
CA GLU A 386 -18.26 25.72 -13.90
C GLU A 386 -18.85 24.31 -13.73
N LEU A 387 -18.47 23.35 -14.58
CA LEU A 387 -19.01 21.99 -14.55
C LEU A 387 -18.27 21.07 -13.57
N TYR A 388 -17.04 21.41 -13.19
CA TYR A 388 -16.18 20.58 -12.32
C TYR A 388 -15.64 21.32 -11.08
N ARG A 389 -16.05 22.57 -10.84
CA ARG A 389 -15.78 23.26 -9.57
C ARG A 389 -16.37 22.51 -8.37
N TYR A 390 -15.96 22.87 -7.16
CA TYR A 390 -16.50 22.24 -5.94
C TYR A 390 -18.03 22.24 -5.90
N GLY A 391 -18.63 21.10 -5.57
CA GLY A 391 -20.07 20.87 -5.53
C GLY A 391 -20.67 20.41 -6.88
N ASN A 392 -19.93 20.58 -7.98
CA ASN A 392 -20.42 20.25 -9.32
C ASN A 392 -19.72 19.01 -9.87
N ARG A 393 -20.51 17.96 -10.12
CA ARG A 393 -20.04 16.67 -10.67
C ARG A 393 -18.84 16.11 -9.88
N ASP A 394 -18.80 16.36 -8.56
CA ASP A 394 -17.84 15.71 -7.65
C ASP A 394 -17.99 14.19 -7.73
N VAL A 395 -19.23 13.74 -7.89
CA VAL A 395 -19.61 12.39 -8.26
C VAL A 395 -20.89 12.44 -9.11
N ILE A 396 -21.00 11.56 -10.10
CA ILE A 396 -22.25 11.28 -10.82
C ILE A 396 -22.63 9.81 -10.64
N TYR A 397 -23.92 9.50 -10.63
CA TYR A 397 -24.42 8.15 -10.36
C TYR A 397 -25.11 7.52 -11.57
N TYR A 398 -24.98 6.21 -11.70
CA TYR A 398 -25.69 5.44 -12.70
C TYR A 398 -27.18 5.41 -12.37
N GLN A 399 -28.03 5.67 -13.38
CA GLN A 399 -29.45 5.39 -13.31
C GLN A 399 -29.83 4.63 -14.58
N GLU A 400 -30.36 3.42 -14.43
CA GLU A 400 -30.71 2.58 -15.56
C GLU A 400 -31.95 3.13 -16.29
N ILE A 401 -31.70 3.97 -17.30
CA ILE A 401 -32.73 4.48 -18.20
C ILE A 401 -32.68 3.73 -19.54
N THR A 402 -31.48 3.27 -19.95
CA THR A 402 -31.31 2.48 -21.15
C THR A 402 -30.15 1.48 -21.05
N ASP A 403 -30.37 0.31 -21.61
CA ASP A 403 -29.38 -0.76 -21.77
C ASP A 403 -28.45 -0.56 -22.98
N LYS A 404 -28.74 0.43 -23.83
CA LYS A 404 -27.98 0.71 -25.05
C LYS A 404 -26.59 1.21 -24.70
N ARG A 405 -25.58 0.65 -25.39
CA ARG A 405 -24.21 1.14 -25.31
C ARG A 405 -24.05 2.47 -26.05
N TRP A 406 -23.61 3.50 -25.34
CA TRP A 406 -23.43 4.85 -25.91
C TRP A 406 -22.03 5.06 -26.47
N ASN A 407 -21.88 5.92 -27.48
CA ASN A 407 -20.56 6.43 -27.84
C ASN A 407 -20.02 7.28 -26.68
N ILE A 408 -18.72 7.18 -26.38
CA ILE A 408 -18.10 7.98 -25.31
C ILE A 408 -18.34 9.49 -25.48
N LYS A 409 -18.41 9.99 -26.73
CA LYS A 409 -18.71 11.40 -26.98
C LYS A 409 -20.16 11.76 -26.60
N ASP A 410 -21.13 10.89 -26.88
CA ASP A 410 -22.52 11.11 -26.46
C ASP A 410 -22.66 11.06 -24.94
N PHE A 411 -21.95 10.13 -24.29
CA PHE A 411 -21.84 10.06 -22.84
C PHE A 411 -21.25 11.36 -22.27
N MET A 412 -20.13 11.84 -22.80
CA MET A 412 -19.51 13.06 -22.29
C MET A 412 -20.33 14.33 -22.60
N ASN A 413 -21.05 14.38 -23.73
CA ASN A 413 -22.01 15.46 -24.02
C ASN A 413 -23.15 15.49 -22.98
N TRP A 414 -23.62 14.32 -22.56
CA TRP A 414 -24.61 14.21 -21.49
C TRP A 414 -24.04 14.68 -20.15
N VAL A 415 -22.85 14.21 -19.79
CA VAL A 415 -22.17 14.66 -18.57
C VAL A 415 -21.94 16.17 -18.61
N ALA A 416 -21.56 16.74 -19.75
CA ALA A 416 -21.31 18.17 -19.91
C ALA A 416 -22.59 19.04 -19.95
N SER A 417 -23.79 18.43 -19.92
CA SER A 417 -25.06 19.13 -20.03
C SER A 417 -25.65 19.48 -18.65
N ASP A 418 -26.24 20.67 -18.53
CA ASP A 418 -27.08 21.08 -17.40
C ASP A 418 -28.57 21.17 -17.78
N ASN A 419 -28.98 20.49 -18.85
CA ASN A 419 -30.39 20.38 -19.20
C ASN A 419 -31.18 19.70 -18.07
N PRO A 420 -32.44 20.11 -17.80
CA PRO A 420 -33.25 19.52 -16.72
C PRO A 420 -33.34 17.99 -16.78
N GLN A 421 -33.38 17.40 -17.98
CA GLN A 421 -33.48 15.95 -18.19
C GLN A 421 -32.26 15.14 -17.70
N THR A 422 -31.12 15.81 -17.52
CA THR A 422 -29.87 15.19 -17.05
C THR A 422 -29.75 15.16 -15.52
N LYS A 423 -30.65 15.85 -14.83
CA LYS A 423 -30.66 16.02 -13.38
C LYS A 423 -31.49 14.93 -12.72
N LEU A 424 -31.09 14.51 -11.52
CA LEU A 424 -31.83 13.52 -10.75
C LEU A 424 -33.26 13.98 -10.45
N ARG A 425 -33.46 15.30 -10.24
CA ARG A 425 -34.79 15.94 -10.13
C ARG A 425 -35.79 15.42 -11.17
N TYR A 426 -35.40 15.36 -12.44
CA TYR A 426 -36.29 14.94 -13.52
C TYR A 426 -36.75 13.49 -13.41
N ILE A 427 -35.88 12.60 -12.91
CA ILE A 427 -36.25 11.20 -12.67
C ILE A 427 -37.22 11.11 -11.49
N LEU A 428 -36.90 11.79 -10.38
CA LEU A 428 -37.71 11.76 -9.16
C LEU A 428 -39.12 12.32 -9.41
N GLU A 429 -39.24 13.43 -10.14
CA GLU A 429 -40.51 13.99 -10.58
C GLU A 429 -41.34 12.98 -11.40
N LYS A 430 -40.71 12.30 -12.36
CA LYS A 430 -41.38 11.28 -13.18
C LYS A 430 -41.84 10.06 -12.38
N GLN A 431 -41.11 9.72 -11.32
CA GLN A 431 -41.49 8.63 -10.41
C GLN A 431 -42.57 9.04 -9.40
N GLY A 432 -43.00 10.31 -9.41
CA GLY A 432 -43.98 10.84 -8.46
C GLY A 432 -43.46 10.92 -7.03
N ARG A 433 -42.13 11.03 -6.85
CA ARG A 433 -41.49 11.22 -5.56
C ARG A 433 -41.72 12.66 -5.07
N ASP A 434 -41.86 12.83 -3.76
CA ASP A 434 -41.89 14.16 -3.15
C ASP A 434 -40.47 14.73 -3.15
N LEU A 435 -40.25 15.82 -3.88
CA LEU A 435 -38.92 16.44 -3.98
C LEU A 435 -38.48 17.11 -2.69
N SER A 436 -39.40 17.42 -1.76
CA SER A 436 -39.06 18.01 -0.47
C SER A 436 -38.32 17.04 0.46
N GLU A 437 -38.32 15.74 0.14
CA GLU A 437 -37.56 14.71 0.86
C GLU A 437 -36.08 14.66 0.46
N TYR A 438 -35.65 15.45 -0.54
CA TYR A 438 -34.29 15.41 -1.07
C TYR A 438 -33.63 16.79 -0.99
N PRO A 439 -32.37 16.86 -0.52
CA PRO A 439 -31.60 18.10 -0.56
C PRO A 439 -31.44 18.64 -1.99
N GLU A 440 -31.36 19.96 -2.14
CA GLU A 440 -31.18 20.61 -3.44
C GLU A 440 -29.89 20.16 -4.14
N SER A 441 -28.82 19.86 -3.36
CA SER A 441 -27.59 19.27 -3.86
C SER A 441 -27.82 17.94 -4.58
N THR A 442 -28.69 17.07 -4.03
CA THR A 442 -29.06 15.77 -4.60
C THR A 442 -29.92 15.92 -5.85
N LEU A 443 -30.88 16.85 -5.81
CA LEU A 443 -31.77 17.11 -6.95
C LEU A 443 -31.00 17.62 -8.18
N ASP A 444 -29.95 18.43 -7.96
CA ASP A 444 -29.10 19.00 -9.00
C ASP A 444 -27.97 18.08 -9.49
N LEU A 445 -27.83 16.87 -8.91
CA LEU A 445 -26.86 15.88 -9.38
C LEU A 445 -27.16 15.48 -10.82
N VAL A 446 -26.12 15.45 -11.64
CA VAL A 446 -26.16 14.83 -12.96
C VAL A 446 -26.03 13.32 -12.77
N TYR A 447 -26.94 12.56 -13.38
CA TYR A 447 -26.81 11.10 -13.46
C TYR A 447 -26.29 10.70 -14.84
N TYR A 448 -25.94 9.43 -15.04
CA TYR A 448 -25.75 8.89 -16.40
C TYR A 448 -26.72 7.72 -16.68
N PRO A 449 -27.36 7.70 -17.86
CA PRO A 449 -28.51 6.83 -18.15
C PRO A 449 -28.14 5.39 -18.53
N THR A 450 -26.87 5.12 -18.83
CA THR A 450 -26.34 3.81 -19.18
C THR A 450 -24.93 3.65 -18.62
N ASN A 451 -24.63 2.48 -18.04
CA ASN A 451 -23.27 2.16 -17.61
C ASN A 451 -22.42 1.57 -18.74
N LYS A 452 -22.94 1.45 -19.97
CA LYS A 452 -22.25 0.85 -21.11
C LYS A 452 -21.80 1.94 -22.07
N ILE A 453 -20.50 2.13 -22.23
CA ILE A 453 -19.94 3.06 -23.23
C ILE A 453 -19.05 2.35 -24.25
N ARG A 454 -18.86 2.98 -25.41
CA ARG A 454 -18.00 2.54 -26.50
C ARG A 454 -17.08 3.67 -26.94
N VAL A 455 -15.79 3.37 -26.94
CA VAL A 455 -14.72 4.25 -27.43
C VAL A 455 -14.38 3.82 -28.86
N PRO A 456 -14.75 4.60 -29.89
CA PRO A 456 -14.35 4.27 -31.26
C PRO A 456 -12.83 4.43 -31.42
N VAL A 457 -12.23 3.57 -32.26
CA VAL A 457 -10.80 3.64 -32.58
C VAL A 457 -10.61 4.30 -33.93
N ASN A 458 -9.89 5.43 -33.93
CA ASN A 458 -9.47 6.09 -35.16
C ASN A 458 -8.15 5.45 -35.65
N LYS A 459 -8.26 4.43 -36.51
CA LYS A 459 -7.09 3.66 -36.99
C LYS A 459 -6.04 4.53 -37.70
N GLU A 460 -6.48 5.58 -38.38
CA GLU A 460 -5.56 6.52 -39.04
C GLU A 460 -4.70 7.25 -38.01
N ASN A 461 -5.32 7.85 -36.99
CA ASN A 461 -4.58 8.55 -35.93
C ASN A 461 -3.71 7.59 -35.10
N VAL A 462 -4.17 6.36 -34.85
CA VAL A 462 -3.39 5.34 -34.12
C VAL A 462 -2.07 5.03 -34.84
N LEU A 463 -2.10 4.92 -36.17
CA LEU A 463 -0.89 4.67 -36.96
C LEU A 463 -0.05 5.94 -37.13
N GLN A 464 -0.68 7.11 -37.34
CA GLN A 464 0.02 8.39 -37.50
C GLN A 464 0.74 8.85 -36.22
N SER A 465 0.17 8.56 -35.06
CA SER A 465 0.74 8.92 -33.75
C SER A 465 1.84 7.99 -33.28
N GLY A 466 2.10 6.87 -33.96
CA GLY A 466 3.07 5.87 -33.52
C GLY A 466 2.58 4.96 -32.38
N LEU A 467 1.31 5.07 -31.96
CA LEU A 467 0.74 4.24 -30.90
C LEU A 467 0.87 2.73 -31.18
N VAL A 468 0.67 2.32 -32.43
CA VAL A 468 0.81 0.93 -32.88
C VAL A 468 1.70 0.88 -34.13
N LYS A 469 2.69 -0.02 -34.12
CA LYS A 469 3.58 -0.23 -35.28
C LYS A 469 2.80 -0.80 -36.46
N ALA A 470 3.23 -0.48 -37.69
CA ALA A 470 2.57 -0.95 -38.91
C ALA A 470 2.43 -2.48 -38.99
N LYS A 471 3.39 -3.24 -38.45
CA LYS A 471 3.35 -4.72 -38.38
C LYS A 471 2.13 -5.25 -37.61
N ASP A 472 1.66 -4.50 -36.62
CA ASP A 472 0.56 -4.86 -35.73
C ASP A 472 -0.76 -4.18 -36.14
N SER A 473 -0.80 -3.49 -37.28
CA SER A 473 -1.99 -2.75 -37.74
C SER A 473 -3.24 -3.62 -37.90
N ALA A 474 -3.06 -4.91 -38.21
CA ALA A 474 -4.15 -5.87 -38.32
C ALA A 474 -4.79 -6.22 -36.97
N LEU A 475 -4.09 -6.00 -35.85
CA LEU A 475 -4.57 -6.27 -34.50
C LEU A 475 -5.42 -5.13 -33.92
N ILE A 476 -5.46 -3.97 -34.61
CA ILE A 476 -6.18 -2.79 -34.15
C ILE A 476 -7.69 -3.05 -34.19
N VAL A 477 -8.33 -3.02 -33.02
CA VAL A 477 -9.78 -3.17 -32.88
C VAL A 477 -10.51 -1.92 -33.40
N ASP A 478 -11.76 -2.07 -33.85
CA ASP A 478 -12.56 -0.93 -34.34
C ASP A 478 -13.09 -0.04 -33.20
N TYR A 479 -13.27 -0.62 -32.01
CA TYR A 479 -13.75 0.07 -30.82
C TYR A 479 -13.40 -0.71 -29.55
N ILE A 480 -13.45 -0.02 -28.41
CA ILE A 480 -13.30 -0.60 -27.08
C ILE A 480 -14.57 -0.35 -26.28
N ASN A 481 -15.14 -1.41 -25.70
CA ASN A 481 -16.31 -1.30 -24.84
C ASN A 481 -15.87 -1.19 -23.37
N ILE A 482 -16.47 -0.28 -22.62
CA ILE A 482 -16.22 -0.10 -21.19
C ILE A 482 -17.56 -0.18 -20.46
N ASP A 483 -17.57 -0.95 -19.36
CA ASP A 483 -18.69 -1.02 -18.43
C ASP A 483 -18.32 -0.25 -17.17
N LEU A 484 -19.02 0.86 -16.96
CA LEU A 484 -18.80 1.83 -15.91
C LEU A 484 -19.39 1.34 -14.57
N PRO A 485 -18.84 1.79 -13.44
CA PRO A 485 -19.36 1.47 -12.10
C PRO A 485 -20.73 2.10 -11.85
N GLN A 486 -21.22 2.01 -10.61
CA GLN A 486 -22.44 2.69 -10.15
C GLN A 486 -22.25 4.18 -9.85
N ALA A 487 -21.02 4.60 -9.58
CA ALA A 487 -20.66 5.97 -9.27
C ALA A 487 -19.35 6.34 -9.94
N LEU A 488 -19.28 7.54 -10.51
CA LEU A 488 -18.10 8.08 -11.15
C LEU A 488 -17.67 9.37 -10.44
N PRO A 489 -16.56 9.35 -9.69
CA PRO A 489 -16.00 10.57 -9.12
C PRO A 489 -15.35 11.45 -10.19
N LYS A 490 -15.20 12.74 -9.89
CA LYS A 490 -14.71 13.78 -10.80
C LYS A 490 -13.42 13.42 -11.53
N ASN A 491 -12.43 12.89 -10.83
CA ASN A 491 -11.17 12.48 -11.46
C ASN A 491 -11.39 11.45 -12.58
N ARG A 492 -12.31 10.49 -12.41
CA ARG A 492 -12.65 9.51 -13.46
C ARG A 492 -13.45 10.13 -14.60
N ILE A 493 -14.35 11.07 -14.30
CA ILE A 493 -15.06 11.85 -15.32
C ILE A 493 -14.05 12.60 -16.20
N MET A 494 -13.07 13.26 -15.58
CA MET A 494 -12.04 14.00 -16.31
C MET A 494 -11.11 13.08 -17.13
N MET A 495 -10.80 11.87 -16.64
CA MET A 495 -10.06 10.87 -17.42
C MET A 495 -10.85 10.41 -18.66
N LEU A 496 -12.15 10.18 -18.53
CA LEU A 496 -13.05 9.88 -19.65
C LEU A 496 -13.18 11.06 -20.62
N ASP A 497 -13.17 12.31 -20.12
CA ASP A 497 -13.19 13.51 -20.95
C ASP A 497 -11.92 13.63 -21.81
N ILE A 498 -10.75 13.34 -21.23
CA ILE A 498 -9.49 13.25 -21.98
C ILE A 498 -9.60 12.18 -23.07
N LEU A 499 -10.06 10.97 -22.71
CA LEU A 499 -10.20 9.87 -23.66
C LEU A 499 -11.16 10.21 -24.82
N ALA A 500 -12.28 10.86 -24.54
CA ALA A 500 -13.27 11.26 -25.53
C ALA A 500 -12.76 12.33 -26.53
N ASN A 501 -11.84 13.20 -26.08
CA ASN A 501 -11.33 14.34 -26.84
C ASN A 501 -9.93 14.14 -27.44
N ASN A 502 -9.22 13.07 -27.07
CA ASN A 502 -7.88 12.79 -27.57
C ASN A 502 -7.87 12.25 -29.02
N ASP A 503 -8.91 11.51 -29.42
CA ASP A 503 -9.03 10.85 -30.74
C ASP A 503 -7.78 10.04 -31.13
N TRP A 504 -7.12 9.41 -30.14
CA TRP A 504 -5.90 8.61 -30.31
C TRP A 504 -4.70 9.38 -30.90
N LYS A 505 -4.64 10.71 -30.72
CA LYS A 505 -3.54 11.54 -31.24
C LYS A 505 -2.34 11.62 -30.32
N ARG A 506 -2.57 11.66 -29.00
CA ARG A 506 -1.52 11.69 -27.99
C ARG A 506 -1.49 10.38 -27.22
N PRO A 507 -0.30 9.80 -26.98
CA PRO A 507 -0.17 8.63 -26.12
C PRO A 507 -0.69 8.87 -24.70
N ILE A 508 -1.45 7.91 -24.16
CA ILE A 508 -1.87 7.87 -22.76
C ILE A 508 -1.09 6.75 -22.07
N TYR A 509 -0.42 7.07 -20.98
CA TYR A 509 0.34 6.16 -20.15
C TYR A 509 -0.20 6.16 -18.72
N PHE A 510 0.03 5.07 -17.98
CA PHE A 510 -0.31 4.91 -16.58
C PHE A 510 0.90 4.39 -15.78
N SER A 511 1.11 4.89 -14.57
CA SER A 511 2.01 4.23 -13.62
C SER A 511 1.40 2.93 -13.10
N GLY A 512 2.25 1.96 -12.74
CA GLY A 512 1.82 0.62 -12.29
C GLY A 512 1.34 0.52 -10.85
N GLY A 513 1.33 1.61 -10.08
CA GLY A 513 1.18 1.61 -8.62
C GLY A 513 -0.21 1.23 -8.07
N SER A 514 -1.15 0.77 -8.90
CA SER A 514 -2.51 0.40 -8.46
C SER A 514 -3.06 -0.82 -9.16
N PHE A 515 -3.86 -1.59 -8.41
CA PHE A 515 -4.65 -2.70 -8.94
C PHE A 515 -6.09 -2.31 -9.31
N ASP A 516 -6.56 -1.11 -8.96
CA ASP A 516 -7.90 -0.63 -9.30
C ASP A 516 -8.03 -0.45 -10.83
N LYS A 517 -9.08 -1.04 -11.41
CA LYS A 517 -9.41 -0.92 -12.84
C LYS A 517 -9.67 0.54 -13.23
N ALA A 518 -10.19 1.36 -12.32
CA ALA A 518 -10.53 2.75 -12.61
C ALA A 518 -9.29 3.65 -12.81
N GLU A 519 -8.13 3.29 -12.25
CA GLU A 519 -6.86 4.00 -12.52
C GLU A 519 -6.39 3.84 -13.98
N TYR A 520 -6.84 2.78 -14.67
CA TYR A 520 -6.52 2.49 -16.07
C TYR A 520 -7.73 2.71 -16.99
N ILE A 521 -8.70 3.53 -16.57
CA ILE A 521 -9.94 3.85 -17.30
C ILE A 521 -10.70 2.56 -17.72
N TRP A 522 -10.63 1.51 -16.89
CA TRP A 522 -11.21 0.18 -17.14
C TRP A 522 -10.71 -0.51 -18.42
N MET A 523 -9.51 -0.17 -18.90
CA MET A 523 -8.93 -0.66 -20.15
C MET A 523 -7.66 -1.49 -19.94
N LYS A 524 -7.56 -2.24 -18.83
CA LYS A 524 -6.39 -3.09 -18.52
C LYS A 524 -6.04 -4.09 -19.63
N ASP A 525 -7.04 -4.59 -20.36
CA ASP A 525 -6.86 -5.49 -21.51
C ASP A 525 -6.27 -4.81 -22.76
N TYR A 526 -5.98 -3.51 -22.71
CA TYR A 526 -5.56 -2.70 -23.86
C TYR A 526 -4.25 -1.95 -23.53
N LEU A 527 -3.43 -2.53 -22.66
CA LEU A 527 -2.17 -1.95 -22.23
C LEU A 527 -0.98 -2.63 -22.92
N GLN A 528 0.08 -1.86 -23.13
CA GLN A 528 1.41 -2.33 -23.49
C GLN A 528 2.40 -1.82 -22.45
N LEU A 529 3.18 -2.71 -21.86
CA LEU A 529 4.24 -2.34 -20.94
C LEU A 529 5.44 -1.79 -21.72
N GLU A 530 5.85 -0.57 -21.40
CA GLU A 530 7.08 0.06 -21.89
C GLU A 530 7.86 0.60 -20.68
N GLY A 531 9.04 0.03 -20.40
CA GLY A 531 9.83 0.31 -19.20
C GLY A 531 9.06 0.09 -17.88
N LEU A 532 8.66 1.18 -17.24
CA LEU A 532 7.88 1.20 -15.99
C LEU A 532 6.43 1.69 -16.20
N ALA A 533 6.07 2.12 -17.40
CA ALA A 533 4.79 2.71 -17.71
C ALA A 533 3.93 1.80 -18.60
N TYR A 534 2.62 1.87 -18.43
CA TYR A 534 1.65 1.13 -19.25
C TYR A 534 1.03 2.07 -20.29
N LYS A 535 1.36 1.87 -21.56
CA LYS A 535 0.81 2.59 -22.71
C LYS A 535 -0.56 2.04 -23.09
N LEU A 536 -1.56 2.91 -23.23
CA LEU A 536 -2.86 2.54 -23.77
C LEU A 536 -2.80 2.40 -25.30
N ILE A 537 -3.13 1.21 -25.79
CA ILE A 537 -3.15 0.88 -27.23
C ILE A 537 -4.43 0.12 -27.62
N PRO A 538 -4.95 0.28 -28.84
CA PRO A 538 -6.17 -0.39 -29.28
C PRO A 538 -5.93 -1.84 -29.75
N ILE A 539 -5.13 -2.61 -29.02
CA ILE A 539 -4.89 -4.04 -29.25
C ILE A 539 -5.33 -4.77 -27.99
N LYS A 540 -6.24 -5.73 -28.15
CA LYS A 540 -6.75 -6.50 -27.02
C LYS A 540 -5.75 -7.59 -26.64
N THR A 541 -5.27 -7.54 -25.40
CA THR A 541 -4.46 -8.56 -24.75
C THR A 541 -5.15 -8.92 -23.44
N VAL A 542 -5.50 -10.19 -23.24
CA VAL A 542 -6.24 -10.60 -22.03
C VAL A 542 -5.36 -10.38 -20.80
N ASN A 543 -5.87 -9.62 -19.82
CA ASN A 543 -5.18 -9.42 -18.56
C ASN A 543 -5.43 -10.62 -17.62
N GLU A 544 -4.56 -11.62 -17.68
CA GLU A 544 -4.70 -12.88 -16.91
C GLU A 544 -4.42 -12.69 -15.42
N SER A 545 -3.44 -11.84 -15.07
CA SER A 545 -3.03 -11.57 -13.70
C SER A 545 -2.63 -10.11 -13.53
N PRO A 546 -2.81 -9.49 -12.34
CA PRO A 546 -2.28 -8.15 -12.07
C PRO A 546 -0.77 -7.99 -12.31
N TYR A 547 -0.01 -9.09 -12.22
CA TYR A 547 1.44 -9.10 -12.46
C TYR A 547 1.81 -9.21 -13.95
N GLU A 548 0.91 -9.76 -14.76
CA GLU A 548 1.07 -9.94 -16.22
C GLU A 548 0.33 -8.88 -17.05
N MET A 549 0.09 -7.71 -16.46
CA MET A 549 -0.68 -6.67 -17.10
C MET A 549 0.05 -6.10 -18.33
N GLY A 550 -0.69 -5.99 -19.43
CA GLY A 550 -0.22 -5.40 -20.69
C GLY A 550 0.73 -6.29 -21.50
N ARG A 551 0.64 -6.20 -22.84
CA ARG A 551 1.57 -6.90 -23.75
C ARG A 551 2.96 -6.28 -23.74
N ILE A 552 3.94 -6.99 -24.26
CA ILE A 552 5.31 -6.49 -24.43
C ILE A 552 5.63 -6.38 -25.93
N ASP A 553 6.11 -5.21 -26.35
CA ASP A 553 6.84 -5.05 -27.62
C ASP A 553 8.33 -5.14 -27.28
N THR A 554 8.92 -6.33 -27.44
CA THR A 554 10.28 -6.64 -26.98
C THR A 554 11.33 -5.68 -27.52
N ASP A 555 11.21 -5.24 -28.77
CA ASP A 555 12.17 -4.31 -29.38
C ASP A 555 12.11 -2.93 -28.69
N ARG A 556 10.90 -2.43 -28.44
CA ARG A 556 10.71 -1.13 -27.78
C ARG A 556 11.06 -1.19 -26.30
N MET A 557 10.58 -2.21 -25.59
CA MET A 557 10.85 -2.41 -24.18
C MET A 557 12.36 -2.54 -23.93
N TYR A 558 13.07 -3.34 -24.72
CA TYR A 558 14.51 -3.51 -24.62
C TYR A 558 15.27 -2.19 -24.86
N GLU A 559 14.90 -1.41 -25.89
CA GLU A 559 15.48 -0.08 -26.14
C GLU A 559 15.31 0.87 -24.95
N VAL A 560 14.10 0.92 -24.37
CA VAL A 560 13.81 1.77 -23.21
C VAL A 560 14.64 1.38 -22.00
N VAL A 561 14.63 0.09 -21.61
CA VAL A 561 15.27 -0.34 -20.36
C VAL A 561 16.79 -0.29 -20.43
N THR A 562 17.38 -0.56 -21.60
CA THR A 562 18.83 -0.46 -21.80
C THR A 562 19.32 0.99 -21.83
N GLY A 563 18.42 1.95 -22.06
CA GLY A 563 18.69 3.39 -21.99
C GLY A 563 18.55 4.01 -20.60
N TRP A 564 18.14 3.26 -19.57
CA TRP A 564 17.89 3.82 -18.24
C TRP A 564 19.16 4.31 -17.53
N ASP A 565 19.04 5.48 -16.88
CA ASP A 565 19.99 5.93 -15.86
C ASP A 565 19.67 5.25 -14.52
N TRP A 566 20.44 4.23 -14.17
CA TRP A 566 20.33 3.50 -12.91
C TRP A 566 20.84 4.28 -11.69
N GLY A 567 21.47 5.44 -11.90
CA GLY A 567 22.15 6.20 -10.86
C GLY A 567 23.13 5.32 -10.12
N ASN A 568 22.91 5.14 -8.81
CA ASN A 568 23.72 4.26 -7.96
C ASN A 568 22.89 3.20 -7.24
N SER A 569 21.81 2.73 -7.88
CA SER A 569 20.92 1.67 -7.39
C SER A 569 21.66 0.42 -6.91
N GLY A 570 22.67 -0.05 -7.66
CA GLY A 570 23.46 -1.23 -7.28
C GLY A 570 24.62 -0.96 -6.32
N SER A 571 24.85 0.28 -5.87
CA SER A 571 26.04 0.63 -5.09
C SER A 571 25.95 0.17 -3.63
N THR A 572 27.05 -0.37 -3.10
CA THR A 572 27.19 -0.72 -1.68
C THR A 572 27.32 0.49 -0.75
N ASP A 573 27.61 1.66 -1.33
CA ASP A 573 27.92 2.90 -0.59
C ASP A 573 26.67 3.67 -0.17
N ILE A 574 25.48 3.20 -0.54
CA ILE A 574 24.21 3.80 -0.12
C ILE A 574 23.47 2.91 0.86
N TYR A 575 22.55 3.54 1.60
CA TYR A 575 21.53 2.82 2.32
C TYR A 575 20.28 2.66 1.44
N HIS A 576 20.02 1.41 1.03
CA HIS A 576 18.77 0.99 0.40
C HIS A 576 17.69 0.93 1.47
N ASP A 577 17.07 2.07 1.72
CA ASP A 577 15.92 2.17 2.63
C ASP A 577 14.71 1.43 2.06
N THR A 578 13.70 1.20 2.90
CA THR A 578 12.49 0.45 2.52
C THR A 578 11.84 0.94 1.23
N GLN A 579 11.79 2.25 0.97
CA GLN A 579 11.19 2.75 -0.28
C GLN A 579 12.04 2.41 -1.50
N THR A 580 13.37 2.52 -1.38
CA THR A 580 14.29 2.07 -2.45
C THR A 580 14.08 0.59 -2.76
N ARG A 581 13.97 -0.25 -1.73
CA ARG A 581 13.74 -1.70 -1.90
C ARG A 581 12.39 -2.00 -2.57
N THR A 582 11.30 -1.38 -2.08
CA THR A 582 9.95 -1.60 -2.61
C THR A 582 9.82 -1.17 -4.07
N GLN A 583 10.46 -0.05 -4.48
CA GLN A 583 10.48 0.35 -5.89
C GLN A 583 11.14 -0.70 -6.79
N GLY A 584 12.11 -1.46 -6.28
CA GLY A 584 12.76 -2.55 -7.02
C GLY A 584 11.82 -3.68 -7.46
N LEU A 585 10.64 -3.82 -6.84
CA LEU A 585 9.64 -4.82 -7.22
C LEU A 585 9.18 -4.63 -8.67
N SER A 586 8.81 -3.40 -9.05
CA SER A 586 8.35 -3.10 -10.41
C SER A 586 9.45 -3.27 -11.45
N PHE A 587 10.68 -2.85 -11.12
CA PHE A 587 11.83 -3.06 -12.01
C PHE A 587 12.10 -4.55 -12.22
N ARG A 588 12.19 -5.33 -11.13
CA ARG A 588 12.45 -6.77 -11.21
C ARG A 588 11.34 -7.52 -11.95
N GLY A 589 10.08 -7.23 -11.65
CA GLY A 589 8.95 -7.84 -12.35
C GLY A 589 8.98 -7.53 -13.85
N ASN A 590 9.12 -6.26 -14.22
CA ASN A 590 9.07 -5.84 -15.63
C ASN A 590 10.26 -6.35 -16.45
N LEU A 591 11.47 -6.40 -15.87
CA LEU A 591 12.65 -6.93 -16.54
C LEU A 591 12.60 -8.46 -16.68
N ALA A 592 12.05 -9.17 -15.69
CA ALA A 592 11.84 -10.61 -15.78
C ALA A 592 10.89 -10.96 -16.95
N ARG A 593 9.75 -10.26 -17.04
CA ARG A 593 8.79 -10.43 -18.14
C ARG A 593 9.40 -10.12 -19.51
N LEU A 594 10.25 -9.09 -19.59
CA LEU A 594 10.99 -8.80 -20.83
C LEU A 594 11.97 -9.93 -21.18
N ALA A 595 12.74 -10.43 -20.21
CA ALA A 595 13.69 -11.51 -20.43
C ALA A 595 12.99 -12.78 -20.91
N GLU A 596 11.86 -13.14 -20.29
CA GLU A 596 11.03 -14.28 -20.70
C GLU A 596 10.53 -14.14 -22.15
N GLU A 597 9.96 -12.99 -22.51
CA GLU A 597 9.47 -12.79 -23.88
C GLU A 597 10.62 -12.78 -24.92
N LEU A 598 11.79 -12.24 -24.56
CA LEU A 598 12.98 -12.33 -25.39
C LEU A 598 13.45 -13.79 -25.58
N ILE A 599 13.36 -14.63 -24.56
CA ILE A 599 13.65 -16.07 -24.66
C ILE A 599 12.64 -16.75 -25.59
N ASN A 600 11.34 -16.46 -25.43
CA ASN A 600 10.28 -16.99 -26.28
C ASN A 600 10.49 -16.61 -27.76
N GLU A 601 11.01 -15.42 -28.03
CA GLU A 601 11.38 -14.95 -29.36
C GLU A 601 12.75 -15.46 -29.86
N ASN A 602 13.43 -16.33 -29.11
CA ASN A 602 14.80 -16.82 -29.37
C ASN A 602 15.87 -15.70 -29.44
N LYS A 603 15.66 -14.56 -28.78
CA LYS A 603 16.61 -13.44 -28.65
C LYS A 603 17.48 -13.60 -27.39
N ILE A 604 18.17 -14.75 -27.29
CA ILE A 604 18.87 -15.21 -26.08
C ILE A 604 19.91 -14.21 -25.54
N ASP A 605 20.72 -13.60 -26.42
CA ASP A 605 21.75 -12.65 -25.97
C ASP A 605 21.16 -11.41 -25.31
N LYS A 606 20.02 -10.93 -25.81
CA LYS A 606 19.31 -9.79 -25.21
C LYS A 606 18.69 -10.18 -23.87
N ALA A 607 18.10 -11.38 -23.77
CA ALA A 607 17.56 -11.87 -22.51
C ALA A 607 18.65 -11.95 -21.43
N ARG A 608 19.82 -12.49 -21.78
CA ARG A 608 20.99 -12.54 -20.87
C ARG A 608 21.38 -11.16 -20.37
N GLU A 609 21.48 -10.17 -21.26
CA GLU A 609 21.80 -8.79 -20.89
C GLU A 609 20.79 -8.18 -19.91
N ILE A 610 19.49 -8.43 -20.12
CA ILE A 610 18.44 -7.95 -19.22
C ILE A 610 18.54 -8.58 -17.83
N ILE A 611 18.79 -9.90 -17.77
CA ILE A 611 18.98 -10.61 -16.50
C ILE A 611 20.22 -10.06 -15.75
N ASP A 612 21.35 -9.93 -16.45
CA ASP A 612 22.60 -9.39 -15.89
C ASP A 612 22.39 -7.95 -15.40
N MET A 613 21.67 -7.12 -16.15
CA MET A 613 21.35 -5.73 -15.78
C MET A 613 20.49 -5.64 -14.53
N ALA A 614 19.46 -6.48 -14.40
CA ALA A 614 18.58 -6.52 -13.24
C ALA A 614 19.36 -6.84 -11.96
N LEU A 615 20.19 -7.89 -12.00
CA LEU A 615 20.95 -8.36 -10.83
C LEU A 615 22.16 -7.48 -10.49
N THR A 616 22.71 -6.76 -11.47
CA THR A 616 23.77 -5.76 -11.24
C THR A 616 23.23 -4.52 -10.53
N ASN A 617 22.06 -4.01 -10.97
CA ASN A 617 21.52 -2.76 -10.45
C ASN A 617 20.57 -2.93 -9.26
N MET A 618 20.09 -4.15 -9.02
CA MET A 618 19.30 -4.52 -7.84
C MET A 618 19.82 -5.83 -7.23
N PRO A 619 21.01 -5.82 -6.61
CA PRO A 619 21.59 -7.00 -5.99
C PRO A 619 20.66 -7.63 -4.95
N VAL A 620 20.74 -8.96 -4.80
CA VAL A 620 19.90 -9.75 -3.89
C VAL A 620 20.04 -9.25 -2.45
N GLU A 621 21.28 -8.93 -2.06
CA GLU A 621 21.71 -8.58 -0.72
C GLU A 621 21.09 -7.27 -0.19
N TYR A 622 20.62 -6.38 -1.08
CA TYR A 622 20.18 -5.04 -0.68
C TYR A 622 18.70 -4.78 -0.88
N TYR A 623 18.05 -5.51 -1.80
CA TYR A 623 16.68 -5.24 -2.22
C TYR A 623 15.64 -6.17 -1.57
N GLY A 624 16.04 -7.31 -1.00
CA GLY A 624 15.09 -8.26 -0.43
C GLY A 624 14.11 -8.82 -1.48
N TYR A 625 12.85 -9.05 -1.07
CA TYR A 625 11.74 -9.49 -1.95
C TYR A 625 12.13 -10.64 -2.91
N TYR A 626 12.62 -11.73 -2.33
CA TYR A 626 13.32 -12.80 -3.04
C TYR A 626 12.48 -13.54 -4.08
N THR A 627 11.15 -13.57 -3.94
CA THR A 627 10.24 -14.11 -4.97
C THR A 627 10.37 -13.41 -6.31
N PHE A 628 10.72 -12.12 -6.32
CA PHE A 628 10.98 -11.37 -7.56
C PHE A 628 12.40 -11.57 -8.11
N VAL A 629 13.21 -12.43 -7.47
CA VAL A 629 14.53 -12.85 -7.94
C VAL A 629 14.46 -14.24 -8.58
N GLU A 630 13.53 -15.10 -8.12
CA GLU A 630 13.33 -16.48 -8.61
C GLU A 630 13.27 -16.57 -10.16
N PRO A 631 12.55 -15.69 -10.91
CA PRO A 631 12.51 -15.77 -12.38
C PRO A 631 13.88 -15.61 -13.07
N TYR A 632 14.85 -14.98 -12.41
CA TYR A 632 16.20 -14.82 -12.96
C TYR A 632 17.06 -16.07 -12.79
N VAL A 633 16.74 -16.95 -11.83
CA VAL A 633 17.37 -18.28 -11.71
C VAL A 633 17.02 -19.10 -12.94
N ASP A 634 15.71 -19.23 -13.21
CA ASP A 634 15.17 -19.89 -14.39
C ASP A 634 15.67 -19.23 -15.70
N GLY A 635 15.64 -17.90 -15.75
CA GLY A 635 16.16 -17.14 -16.88
C GLY A 635 17.62 -17.47 -17.22
N TYR A 636 18.51 -17.60 -16.23
CA TYR A 636 19.90 -17.98 -16.47
C TYR A 636 20.05 -19.39 -17.03
N TYR A 637 19.27 -20.37 -16.58
CA TYR A 637 19.25 -21.70 -17.19
C TYR A 637 18.82 -21.61 -18.66
N LYS A 638 17.72 -20.90 -18.94
CA LYS A 638 17.15 -20.75 -20.29
C LYS A 638 18.06 -20.01 -21.27
N VAL A 639 18.95 -19.13 -20.79
CA VAL A 639 19.97 -18.46 -21.62
C VAL A 639 21.32 -19.19 -21.69
N GLY A 640 21.42 -20.37 -21.08
CA GLY A 640 22.62 -21.23 -21.10
C GLY A 640 23.71 -20.87 -20.09
N GLU A 641 23.39 -20.07 -19.06
CA GLU A 641 24.30 -19.61 -18.00
C GLU A 641 24.14 -20.43 -16.71
N THR A 642 24.22 -21.75 -16.80
CA THR A 642 23.97 -22.69 -15.69
C THR A 642 24.78 -22.36 -14.42
N GLU A 643 26.05 -21.99 -14.55
CA GLU A 643 26.88 -21.63 -13.38
C GLU A 643 26.35 -20.40 -12.64
N LYS A 644 25.85 -19.39 -13.38
CA LYS A 644 25.22 -18.20 -12.78
C LYS A 644 23.87 -18.55 -12.14
N ALA A 645 23.09 -19.43 -12.77
CA ALA A 645 21.82 -19.90 -12.24
C ALA A 645 22.02 -20.60 -10.88
N ARG A 646 22.95 -21.56 -10.81
CA ARG A 646 23.32 -22.26 -9.57
C ARG A 646 23.86 -21.30 -8.50
N ALA A 647 24.69 -20.34 -8.88
CA ALA A 647 25.21 -19.34 -7.94
C ALA A 647 24.10 -18.44 -7.37
N LEU A 648 23.08 -18.09 -8.16
CA LEU A 648 21.93 -17.33 -7.70
C LEU A 648 21.01 -18.18 -6.81
N PHE A 649 20.75 -19.43 -7.20
CA PHE A 649 20.02 -20.40 -6.38
C PHE A 649 20.66 -20.54 -5.00
N GLU A 650 21.98 -20.73 -4.92
CA GLU A 650 22.71 -20.86 -3.65
C GLU A 650 22.52 -19.65 -2.73
N LYS A 651 22.46 -18.43 -3.28
CA LYS A 651 22.18 -17.22 -2.48
C LYS A 651 20.77 -17.25 -1.90
N LEU A 652 19.77 -17.61 -2.72
CA LEU A 652 18.37 -17.65 -2.30
C LEU A 652 18.13 -18.76 -1.29
N LYS A 653 18.63 -19.97 -1.55
CA LYS A 653 18.60 -21.11 -0.63
C LYS A 653 19.09 -20.75 0.76
N ARG A 654 20.29 -20.13 0.86
CA ARG A 654 20.87 -19.77 2.17
C ARG A 654 19.97 -18.86 2.98
N ILE A 655 19.34 -17.89 2.33
CA ILE A 655 18.41 -16.99 3.01
C ILE A 655 17.23 -17.76 3.62
N TYR A 656 16.62 -18.68 2.87
CA TYR A 656 15.52 -19.48 3.38
C TYR A 656 15.97 -20.44 4.48
N GLN A 657 17.13 -21.08 4.31
CA GLN A 657 17.70 -21.97 5.32
C GLN A 657 18.01 -21.23 6.62
N ASP A 658 18.68 -20.08 6.57
CA ASP A 658 19.01 -19.29 7.76
C ASP A 658 17.75 -18.92 8.57
N ARG A 659 16.66 -18.58 7.88
CA ARG A 659 15.37 -18.27 8.52
C ARG A 659 14.69 -19.51 9.10
N LEU A 660 14.62 -20.60 8.35
CA LEU A 660 14.04 -21.86 8.81
C LEU A 660 14.83 -22.46 10.00
N GLU A 661 16.15 -22.38 9.98
CA GLU A 661 17.00 -22.81 11.11
C GLU A 661 16.73 -21.96 12.37
N TYR A 662 16.56 -20.65 12.22
CA TYR A 662 16.15 -19.78 13.32
C TYR A 662 14.77 -20.20 13.87
N TYR A 663 13.77 -20.39 13.00
CA TYR A 663 12.43 -20.80 13.42
C TYR A 663 12.44 -22.17 14.10
N ALA A 664 13.23 -23.13 13.64
CA ALA A 664 13.37 -24.43 14.30
C ALA A 664 14.02 -24.31 15.69
N GLY A 665 14.84 -23.27 15.92
CA GLY A 665 15.55 -23.02 17.17
C GLY A 665 14.75 -22.29 18.25
N ILE A 666 13.59 -21.71 17.94
CA ILE A 666 12.75 -20.96 18.92
C ILE A 666 11.68 -21.84 19.58
N PRO A 667 11.11 -21.43 20.74
CA PRO A 667 10.05 -22.16 21.42
C PRO A 667 8.82 -22.43 20.54
N LEU A 668 8.16 -23.56 20.74
CA LEU A 668 7.04 -24.03 19.91
C LEU A 668 5.89 -23.02 19.82
N ASP A 669 5.55 -22.35 20.92
CA ASP A 669 4.53 -21.30 20.94
C ASP A 669 4.92 -20.08 20.10
N GLU A 670 6.21 -19.71 20.06
CA GLU A 670 6.71 -18.69 19.15
C GLU A 670 6.68 -19.15 17.68
N GLN A 671 6.91 -20.43 17.41
CA GLN A 671 6.79 -20.99 16.05
C GLN A 671 5.33 -20.93 15.55
N TYR A 672 4.35 -21.31 16.37
CA TYR A 672 2.93 -21.18 16.02
C TYR A 672 2.54 -19.72 15.72
N ASN A 673 3.08 -18.75 16.45
CA ASN A 673 2.88 -17.32 16.18
C ASN A 673 3.51 -16.86 14.85
N LYS A 674 4.42 -17.65 14.28
CA LYS A 674 5.18 -17.37 13.05
C LYS A 674 4.89 -18.38 11.94
N ILE A 675 3.81 -19.15 12.05
CA ILE A 675 3.51 -20.25 11.12
C ILE A 675 3.39 -19.77 9.66
N GLU A 676 2.80 -18.59 9.44
CA GLU A 676 2.71 -18.00 8.10
C GLU A 676 4.09 -17.65 7.51
N ASP A 677 5.00 -17.12 8.33
CA ASP A 677 6.38 -16.83 7.91
C ASP A 677 7.12 -18.13 7.56
N ILE A 678 6.98 -19.16 8.40
CA ILE A 678 7.60 -20.48 8.22
C ILE A 678 7.12 -21.13 6.92
N ILE A 679 5.81 -21.19 6.70
CA ILE A 679 5.22 -21.76 5.48
C ILE A 679 5.70 -20.98 4.25
N SER A 680 5.71 -19.65 4.32
CA SER A 680 6.15 -18.82 3.19
C SER A 680 7.61 -19.07 2.80
N ASP A 681 8.51 -19.22 3.77
CA ASP A 681 9.92 -19.52 3.52
C ASP A 681 10.11 -20.97 3.02
N MET A 682 9.34 -21.95 3.53
CA MET A 682 9.33 -23.33 3.01
C MET A 682 8.88 -23.37 1.54
N GLU A 683 7.78 -22.69 1.21
CA GLU A 683 7.29 -22.59 -0.17
C GLU A 683 8.30 -21.87 -1.07
N GLY A 684 8.94 -20.80 -0.56
CA GLY A 684 10.00 -20.10 -1.27
C GLY A 684 11.19 -20.99 -1.60
N TYR A 685 11.66 -21.77 -0.63
CA TYR A 685 12.74 -22.72 -0.87
C TYR A 685 12.33 -23.80 -1.86
N ARG A 686 11.14 -24.36 -1.72
CA ARG A 686 10.60 -25.36 -2.66
C ARG A 686 10.53 -24.84 -4.09
N ARG A 687 10.00 -23.63 -4.32
CA ARG A 687 9.93 -23.03 -5.67
C ARG A 687 11.32 -22.90 -6.32
N ASN A 688 12.36 -22.60 -5.54
CA ASN A 688 13.73 -22.57 -6.05
C ASN A 688 14.22 -23.95 -6.49
N ILE A 689 13.85 -25.02 -5.79
CA ILE A 689 14.17 -26.39 -6.17
C ILE A 689 13.37 -26.80 -7.41
N ASP A 690 12.10 -26.43 -7.49
CA ASP A 690 11.24 -26.70 -8.66
C ASP A 690 11.87 -26.10 -9.94
N ILE A 691 12.48 -24.92 -9.87
CA ILE A 691 13.23 -24.31 -10.99
C ILE A 691 14.39 -25.20 -11.45
N LEU A 692 15.11 -25.86 -10.54
CA LEU A 692 16.19 -26.81 -10.91
C LEU A 692 15.62 -28.02 -11.66
N ILE A 693 14.49 -28.55 -11.19
CA ILE A 693 13.80 -29.69 -11.79
C ILE A 693 13.30 -29.34 -13.19
N GLU A 694 12.63 -28.19 -13.34
CA GLU A 694 12.09 -27.69 -14.60
C GLU A 694 13.17 -27.45 -15.66
N ASN A 695 14.40 -27.14 -15.23
CA ASN A 695 15.55 -26.92 -16.10
C ASN A 695 16.48 -28.14 -16.24
N ASP A 696 16.01 -29.34 -15.87
CA ASP A 696 16.73 -30.62 -15.98
C ASP A 696 18.08 -30.68 -15.22
N ASP A 697 18.28 -29.85 -14.18
CA ASP A 697 19.45 -29.90 -13.30
C ASP A 697 19.28 -30.95 -12.19
N ARG A 698 19.21 -32.22 -12.62
CA ARG A 698 18.82 -33.35 -11.76
C ARG A 698 19.77 -33.61 -10.61
N GLU A 699 21.08 -33.49 -10.85
CA GLU A 699 22.08 -33.73 -9.81
C GLU A 699 21.90 -32.76 -8.64
N MET A 700 21.73 -31.47 -8.94
CA MET A 700 21.51 -30.46 -7.91
C MET A 700 20.11 -30.61 -7.30
N ALA A 701 19.07 -30.82 -8.11
CA ALA A 701 17.71 -30.96 -7.62
C ALA A 701 17.55 -32.14 -6.63
N GLU A 702 18.16 -33.30 -6.91
CA GLU A 702 18.09 -34.47 -6.02
C GLU A 702 18.75 -34.18 -4.66
N ILE A 703 19.97 -33.62 -4.67
CA ILE A 703 20.69 -33.25 -3.44
C ILE A 703 19.89 -32.23 -2.62
N GLU A 704 19.37 -31.19 -3.28
CA GLU A 704 18.66 -30.12 -2.60
C GLU A 704 17.29 -30.54 -2.09
N THR A 705 16.63 -31.50 -2.76
CA THR A 705 15.37 -32.10 -2.28
C THR A 705 15.60 -32.90 -0.99
N GLU A 706 16.70 -33.64 -0.88
CA GLU A 706 17.04 -34.35 0.36
C GLU A 706 17.27 -33.36 1.52
N ILE A 707 18.08 -32.32 1.29
CA ILE A 707 18.35 -31.27 2.29
C ILE A 707 17.06 -30.55 2.70
N PHE A 708 16.19 -30.25 1.74
CA PHE A 708 14.91 -29.61 1.99
C PHE A 708 14.00 -30.48 2.86
N ASN A 709 13.90 -31.78 2.57
CA ASN A 709 13.11 -32.71 3.38
C ASN A 709 13.64 -32.78 4.83
N GLU A 710 14.96 -32.84 5.02
CA GLU A 710 15.57 -32.77 6.37
C GLU A 710 15.23 -31.46 7.09
N THR A 711 15.15 -30.35 6.35
CA THR A 711 14.79 -29.03 6.90
C THR A 711 13.31 -28.98 7.30
N ILE A 712 12.41 -29.51 6.47
CA ILE A 712 10.97 -29.57 6.75
C ILE A 712 10.67 -30.46 7.94
N ASP A 713 11.40 -31.58 8.10
CA ASP A 713 11.22 -32.50 9.22
C ASP A 713 11.45 -31.85 10.60
N LEU A 714 12.17 -30.73 10.66
CA LEU A 714 12.29 -29.91 11.88
C LEU A 714 10.93 -29.35 12.36
N PHE A 715 9.97 -29.23 11.43
CA PHE A 715 8.63 -28.68 11.63
C PHE A 715 7.53 -29.76 11.61
N SER A 716 7.90 -31.04 11.75
CA SER A 716 6.98 -32.16 11.61
C SER A 716 5.78 -32.12 12.56
N HIS A 717 5.94 -31.48 13.71
CA HIS A 717 4.88 -31.29 14.70
C HIS A 717 3.71 -30.43 14.21
N PHE A 718 3.85 -29.68 13.11
CA PHE A 718 2.73 -28.95 12.51
C PHE A 718 1.80 -29.83 11.68
N TYR A 719 2.25 -30.99 11.20
CA TYR A 719 1.49 -31.82 10.26
C TYR A 719 1.45 -33.32 10.60
N GLN A 720 2.25 -33.80 11.57
CA GLN A 720 2.22 -35.20 11.99
C GLN A 720 0.96 -35.61 12.76
N ASP A 721 0.27 -34.67 13.42
CA ASP A 721 -0.99 -34.96 14.11
C ASP A 721 -2.20 -35.07 13.15
N GLU A 722 -2.11 -34.51 11.93
CA GLU A 722 -3.15 -34.71 10.89
C GLU A 722 -3.03 -36.08 10.20
N LEU A 723 -1.83 -36.68 10.16
CA LEU A 723 -1.58 -37.99 9.55
C LEU A 723 -1.96 -39.19 10.46
N LEU A 724 -2.35 -38.95 11.71
CA LEU A 724 -2.79 -39.99 12.65
C LEU A 724 -4.30 -40.26 12.64
N GLU A 725 -5.09 -39.57 11.79
CA GLU A 725 -6.52 -39.86 11.58
C GLU A 725 -6.85 -40.60 10.27
N GLU A 726 -5.87 -40.91 9.42
CA GLU A 726 -6.08 -41.89 8.33
C GLU A 726 -5.76 -43.30 8.83
N GLU A 727 -6.80 -44.06 9.17
CA GLU A 727 -6.66 -45.50 9.42
C GLU A 727 -5.95 -46.16 8.22
N PRO A 728 -4.97 -47.06 8.45
CA PRO A 728 -4.30 -47.75 7.37
C PRO A 728 -5.31 -48.58 6.60
N TRP A 729 -5.40 -48.34 5.29
CA TRP A 729 -6.12 -49.15 4.34
C TRP A 729 -5.76 -50.63 4.53
N GLU A 730 -6.65 -51.41 5.14
CA GLU A 730 -6.57 -52.87 5.13
C GLU A 730 -6.63 -53.34 3.68
N GLU A 731 -5.55 -53.94 3.19
CA GLU A 731 -5.52 -54.67 1.92
C GLU A 731 -6.58 -55.78 1.95
N ALA A 732 -7.70 -55.57 1.25
CA ALA A 732 -8.65 -56.64 1.00
C ALA A 732 -8.04 -57.64 -0.02
N PRO A 733 -8.10 -58.97 0.25
CA PRO A 733 -7.47 -59.96 -0.61
C PRO A 733 -8.24 -60.17 -1.92
N ASP A 734 -7.48 -60.28 -3.00
CA ASP A 734 -7.91 -60.67 -4.35
C ASP A 734 -8.88 -61.86 -4.34
N THR A 735 -10.12 -61.66 -4.80
CA THR A 735 -10.86 -62.67 -5.57
C THR A 735 -11.91 -62.06 -6.51
N ILE A 736 -11.94 -62.64 -7.71
CA ILE A 736 -12.75 -62.36 -8.90
C ILE A 736 -14.22 -62.81 -8.71
N SER A 737 -15.22 -62.02 -9.14
CA SER A 737 -16.20 -62.40 -10.21
C SER A 737 -17.38 -61.41 -10.39
N ALA A 738 -17.65 -61.15 -11.68
CA ALA A 738 -18.78 -60.58 -12.44
C ALA A 738 -20.22 -60.45 -11.86
N GLU A 739 -21.00 -59.64 -12.63
CA GLU A 739 -22.48 -59.39 -12.65
C GLU A 739 -22.95 -58.20 -11.76
N GLU A 740 -23.85 -57.27 -12.13
CA GLU A 740 -24.55 -56.82 -13.34
C GLU A 740 -25.44 -55.61 -12.88
N GLU A 741 -25.64 -54.55 -13.70
CA GLU A 741 -26.75 -53.54 -13.65
C GLU A 741 -27.00 -52.71 -12.35
N SER A 742 -27.56 -51.49 -12.30
CA SER A 742 -27.95 -50.39 -13.18
C SER A 742 -28.42 -49.22 -12.27
N ALA A 743 -28.54 -48.02 -12.84
CA ALA A 743 -29.44 -46.91 -12.43
C ALA A 743 -28.99 -45.83 -11.40
N SER A 744 -28.72 -44.65 -12.00
CA SER A 744 -29.35 -43.32 -11.78
C SER A 744 -29.11 -42.49 -10.52
N ASP A 745 -28.72 -41.23 -10.80
CA ASP A 745 -29.18 -39.96 -10.20
C ASP A 745 -29.08 -39.82 -8.67
N SER A 746 -28.37 -38.85 -8.10
CA SER A 746 -28.75 -37.43 -8.17
C SER A 746 -27.93 -36.59 -7.17
N LEU A 747 -27.72 -35.31 -7.54
CA LEU A 747 -27.73 -34.11 -6.70
C LEU A 747 -26.70 -33.97 -5.56
N LEU A 748 -25.68 -33.16 -5.84
CA LEU A 748 -24.94 -32.36 -4.85
C LEU A 748 -25.58 -30.96 -4.76
N PRO A 749 -25.77 -30.39 -3.56
CA PRO A 749 -25.60 -28.96 -3.32
C PRO A 749 -24.13 -28.55 -3.35
#